data_AF-A0A397EB77-F1
#
_entry.id   AF-A0A397EB77-F1
#
_cell.length_a   1.000
_cell.length_b   1.000
_cell.length_c   1.000
_cell.angle_alpha   90.00
_cell.angle_beta   90.00
_cell.angle_gamma   90.00
#
_symmetry.space_group_name_H-M   'P 1'
#
loop_
_entity.id
_entity.type
_entity.pdbx_description
1 polymer ?
#
loop_
_entity_poly.entity_id
_entity_poly.type
_entity_poly.pdbx_seq_one_letter_code
_entity_poly.pdbx_strand_id
1 'polypeptide(L)'
;MTLPVTFLRLLRAQNEMVGQKRKKSAVAAEVDDELKEKRRVQWKLNQRNSRQKRTNLASTLTKENSDAAEAIEALERRLEALAGSAVVAREPMSVFRGNAAVRIIDEYYQVFQNGFATCPVQQQFQYDFVRKIMTTSTSFMNAQGAESVVNQWRLMTTSHHSLRIRPLSCEYMKEEDGVVVRAVSRQLNLQALMSKLLATFMGRLQRPNLLQAQGYIGGRWNPSTGVNVGSIAAMDVVDTEAAVAAAGDALAAWKSRTPFERSGVLQKWDRLLRDNTNDLAFIMSTESGKPLAEAAGEVAYAADYLRFFAHECLRHEGFLVPSHLPGRRLMAMRQPVGVCAMITPWNFPIGMLARKVAPALAAGCTAVVKPAGTTPLSALAFAKLGHDAGVLDGVLNIVPAAHEAAPRIGRALATHPTVRKLSFTGSTSVGKLLAAQCATTMKRVSMELGGNAPFIVFDDANMDEAIDGLIQAKFRNTGQTCVCPNRVFVQATILQKFTDRLIDRVLDLTLGDAVSSGCHLGPLITSAAVDKVMGLVGQAVRAGAKVLVGGRPHLALGPNYMQATVLAKVTLDMHIANEEVFGPVVPLLAFETESDVIDMANATDMGLAAYCFTSDLGRAWRMSEALEAGMVGINAGVISAVQAPFGGIKQSGQGREGSIVGLDDYTELKYVAMAGLS
;
A
#
# COMPACT_ATOMS: atom_id res chain seq x y z
N MET A 1 -68.97 15.13 25.97
CA MET A 1 -67.63 15.31 25.35
C MET A 1 -67.07 13.94 25.03
N THR A 2 -67.05 13.56 23.76
CA THR A 2 -66.61 12.24 23.28
C THR A 2 -65.18 12.34 22.74
N LEU A 3 -64.23 11.59 23.35
CA LEU A 3 -62.92 11.40 22.75
C LEU A 3 -63.07 10.65 21.40
N PRO A 4 -62.37 11.03 20.32
CA PRO A 4 -62.53 10.36 19.04
C PRO A 4 -62.13 8.89 19.12
N VAL A 5 -62.92 8.00 18.51
CA VAL A 5 -62.67 6.55 18.42
C VAL A 5 -61.27 6.27 17.83
N THR A 6 -60.74 7.16 17.00
CA THR A 6 -59.40 7.15 16.44
C THR A 6 -58.29 7.17 17.50
N PHE A 7 -58.47 7.91 18.60
CA PHE A 7 -57.45 8.03 19.66
C PHE A 7 -57.33 6.75 20.50
N LEU A 8 -58.47 6.11 20.81
CA LEU A 8 -58.49 4.80 21.46
C LEU A 8 -57.92 3.69 20.56
N ARG A 9 -58.11 3.77 19.23
CA ARG A 9 -57.45 2.87 18.26
C ARG A 9 -55.94 3.07 18.22
N LEU A 10 -55.45 4.31 18.25
CA LEU A 10 -54.02 4.62 18.32
C LEU A 10 -53.37 4.11 19.60
N LEU A 11 -54.01 4.30 20.77
CA LEU A 11 -53.53 3.74 22.04
C LEU A 11 -53.51 2.21 22.05
N ARG A 12 -54.48 1.54 21.41
CA ARG A 12 -54.46 0.08 21.22
C ARG A 12 -53.29 -0.36 20.33
N ALA A 13 -53.11 0.26 19.17
CA ALA A 13 -52.02 -0.04 18.24
C ALA A 13 -50.64 0.23 18.86
N GLN A 14 -50.49 1.29 19.67
CA GLN A 14 -49.25 1.59 20.37
C GLN A 14 -48.94 0.56 21.45
N ASN A 15 -49.93 0.12 22.23
CA ASN A 15 -49.76 -0.96 23.20
C ASN A 15 -49.48 -2.32 22.54
N GLU A 16 -50.10 -2.61 21.39
CA GLU A 16 -49.81 -3.80 20.59
C GLU A 16 -48.38 -3.77 20.01
N MET A 17 -47.90 -2.62 19.52
CA MET A 17 -46.49 -2.45 19.11
C MET A 17 -45.50 -2.58 20.27
N VAL A 18 -45.82 -2.07 21.45
CA VAL A 18 -44.98 -2.24 22.66
C VAL A 18 -44.97 -3.70 23.13
N GLY A 19 -46.12 -4.38 23.05
CA GLY A 19 -46.23 -5.83 23.29
C GLY A 19 -45.43 -6.66 22.28
N GLN A 20 -45.47 -6.32 20.99
CA GLN A 20 -44.68 -6.97 19.95
C GLN A 20 -43.18 -6.69 20.10
N LYS A 21 -42.77 -5.47 20.50
CA LYS A 21 -41.36 -5.16 20.81
C LYS A 21 -40.86 -5.97 22.02
N ARG A 22 -41.65 -6.11 23.09
CA ARG A 22 -41.32 -6.98 24.24
C ARG A 22 -41.24 -8.46 23.87
N LYS A 23 -42.15 -8.96 23.01
CA LYS A 23 -42.04 -10.33 22.49
C LYS A 23 -40.80 -10.54 21.60
N LYS A 24 -40.44 -9.57 20.75
CA LYS A 24 -39.21 -9.63 19.95
C LYS A 24 -37.93 -9.57 20.79
N SER A 25 -37.88 -8.81 21.89
CA SER A 25 -36.71 -8.82 22.78
C SER A 25 -36.60 -10.10 23.62
N ALA A 26 -37.72 -10.73 23.99
CA ALA A 26 -37.71 -12.01 24.68
C ALA A 26 -37.18 -13.14 23.77
N VAL A 27 -37.68 -13.24 22.54
CA VAL A 27 -37.19 -14.23 21.56
C VAL A 27 -35.72 -13.98 21.19
N ALA A 28 -35.28 -12.72 21.11
CA ALA A 28 -33.87 -12.40 20.89
C ALA A 28 -32.97 -12.82 22.08
N ALA A 29 -33.47 -12.75 23.32
CA ALA A 29 -32.74 -13.21 24.49
C ALA A 29 -32.65 -14.75 24.56
N GLU A 30 -33.76 -15.46 24.29
CA GLU A 30 -33.75 -16.94 24.22
C GLU A 30 -32.81 -17.46 23.12
N VAL A 31 -32.78 -16.82 21.94
CA VAL A 31 -31.88 -17.19 20.84
C VAL A 31 -30.41 -16.89 21.18
N ASP A 32 -30.12 -15.80 21.89
CA ASP A 32 -28.75 -15.47 22.33
C ASP A 32 -28.26 -16.41 23.44
N ASP A 33 -29.13 -16.83 24.37
CA ASP A 33 -28.78 -17.82 25.39
C ASP A 33 -28.65 -19.25 24.83
N GLU A 34 -29.47 -19.63 23.84
CA GLU A 34 -29.30 -20.89 23.10
C GLU A 34 -27.99 -20.90 22.29
N LEU A 35 -27.62 -19.76 21.69
CA LEU A 35 -26.32 -19.57 21.02
C LEU A 35 -25.14 -19.59 22.00
N LYS A 36 -25.28 -19.00 23.19
CA LYS A 36 -24.26 -19.09 24.25
C LYS A 36 -24.07 -20.53 24.69
N GLU A 37 -25.13 -21.29 24.95
CA GLU A 37 -24.97 -22.68 25.38
C GLU A 37 -24.44 -23.57 24.24
N LYS A 38 -24.87 -23.38 22.99
CA LYS A 38 -24.26 -24.05 21.82
C LYS A 38 -22.76 -23.73 21.70
N ARG A 39 -22.35 -22.47 21.90
CA ARG A 39 -20.92 -22.07 21.95
C ARG A 39 -20.20 -22.68 23.16
N ARG A 40 -20.85 -22.81 24.31
CA ARG A 40 -20.31 -23.42 25.54
C ARG A 40 -20.12 -24.93 25.39
N VAL A 41 -21.06 -25.61 24.72
CA VAL A 41 -20.96 -27.03 24.33
C VAL A 41 -19.84 -27.21 23.30
N GLN A 42 -19.76 -26.38 22.26
CA GLN A 42 -18.67 -26.45 21.28
C GLN A 42 -17.30 -26.19 21.93
N TRP A 43 -17.20 -25.24 22.87
CA TRP A 43 -15.99 -24.98 23.64
C TRP A 43 -15.62 -26.17 24.54
N LYS A 44 -16.59 -26.77 25.24
CA LYS A 44 -16.40 -28.03 25.99
C LYS A 44 -15.97 -29.18 25.07
N LEU A 45 -16.51 -29.29 23.86
CA LEU A 45 -16.13 -30.31 22.88
C LEU A 45 -14.69 -30.11 22.38
N ASN A 46 -14.32 -28.86 22.08
CA ASN A 46 -12.95 -28.49 21.69
C ASN A 46 -11.95 -28.68 22.83
N GLN A 47 -12.33 -28.38 24.08
CA GLN A 47 -11.56 -28.71 25.29
C GLN A 47 -11.41 -30.22 25.47
N ARG A 48 -12.47 -31.02 25.22
CA ARG A 48 -12.44 -32.48 25.33
C ARG A 48 -11.58 -33.12 24.23
N ASN A 49 -11.67 -32.66 23.00
CA ASN A 49 -10.80 -33.06 21.89
C ASN A 49 -9.34 -32.64 22.11
N SER A 50 -9.11 -31.48 22.75
CA SER A 50 -7.77 -31.03 23.13
C SER A 50 -7.21 -31.83 24.30
N ARG A 51 -8.05 -32.23 25.27
CA ARG A 51 -7.68 -33.22 26.30
C ARG A 51 -7.37 -34.57 25.69
N GLN A 52 -8.20 -35.11 24.78
CA GLN A 52 -7.94 -36.39 24.10
C GLN A 52 -6.60 -36.37 23.33
N LYS A 53 -6.32 -35.28 22.59
CA LYS A 53 -5.01 -35.08 21.94
C LYS A 53 -3.86 -34.98 22.95
N ARG A 54 -4.05 -34.31 24.09
CA ARG A 54 -3.06 -34.24 25.17
C ARG A 54 -2.88 -35.57 25.90
N THR A 55 -3.90 -36.40 26.05
CA THR A 55 -3.81 -37.73 26.68
C THR A 55 -3.04 -38.70 25.77
N ASN A 56 -3.29 -38.68 24.46
CA ASN A 56 -2.53 -39.47 23.50
C ASN A 56 -1.07 -39.01 23.39
N LEU A 57 -0.81 -37.69 23.53
CA LEU A 57 0.56 -37.16 23.58
C LEU A 57 1.24 -37.49 24.92
N ALA A 58 0.49 -37.44 26.04
CA ALA A 58 0.98 -37.77 27.37
C ALA A 58 1.37 -39.24 27.47
N SER A 59 0.59 -40.18 26.93
CA SER A 59 0.95 -41.61 26.92
C SER A 59 2.27 -41.92 26.19
N THR A 60 2.73 -41.02 25.32
CA THR A 60 4.02 -41.12 24.63
C THR A 60 5.16 -40.41 25.39
N LEU A 61 4.83 -39.52 26.34
CA LEU A 61 5.78 -38.74 27.15
C LEU A 61 5.93 -39.26 28.60
N THR A 62 5.03 -40.14 29.07
CA THR A 62 4.98 -40.65 30.45
C THR A 62 6.08 -41.67 30.81
N LYS A 63 7.08 -41.91 29.95
CA LYS A 63 8.16 -42.88 30.23
C LYS A 63 9.53 -42.27 30.56
N GLU A 64 9.70 -40.95 30.43
CA GLU A 64 11.00 -40.26 30.58
C GLU A 64 10.99 -39.06 31.54
N ASN A 65 9.88 -38.78 32.25
CA ASN A 65 9.73 -37.56 33.06
C ASN A 65 9.21 -37.74 34.50
N SER A 66 9.25 -38.96 35.07
CA SER A 66 8.83 -39.19 36.48
C SER A 66 9.63 -38.36 37.48
N ASP A 67 10.94 -38.21 37.23
CA ASP A 67 11.89 -37.69 38.22
C ASP A 67 11.93 -36.14 38.22
N ALA A 68 11.43 -35.50 37.16
CA ALA A 68 11.31 -34.06 37.06
C ALA A 68 10.06 -33.50 37.78
N ALA A 69 9.01 -34.32 37.95
CA ALA A 69 7.75 -33.90 38.57
C ALA A 69 7.91 -33.67 40.08
N GLU A 70 8.59 -34.58 40.79
CA GLU A 70 8.84 -34.44 42.24
C GLU A 70 9.71 -33.21 42.57
N ALA A 71 10.66 -32.86 41.70
CA ALA A 71 11.52 -31.69 41.89
C ALA A 71 10.76 -30.35 41.74
N ILE A 72 9.77 -30.28 40.85
CA ILE A 72 8.94 -29.08 40.63
C ILE A 72 7.95 -28.90 41.78
N GLU A 73 7.30 -29.96 42.22
CA GLU A 73 6.31 -29.91 43.31
C GLU A 73 6.97 -29.58 44.68
N ALA A 74 8.26 -29.85 44.84
CA ALA A 74 9.07 -29.40 45.98
C ALA A 74 9.50 -27.91 45.87
N LEU A 75 9.54 -27.35 44.67
CA LEU A 75 9.88 -25.94 44.42
C LEU A 75 8.66 -25.03 44.60
N GLU A 76 7.49 -25.46 44.12
CA GLU A 76 6.21 -24.71 44.25
C GLU A 76 5.81 -24.55 45.73
N ARG A 77 5.87 -25.63 46.52
CA ARG A 77 5.66 -25.58 47.98
C ARG A 77 6.64 -24.65 48.72
N ARG A 78 7.80 -24.36 48.14
CA ARG A 78 8.83 -23.46 48.69
C ARG A 78 8.58 -22.00 48.30
N LEU A 79 7.91 -21.75 47.18
CA LEU A 79 7.49 -20.43 46.70
C LEU A 79 6.20 -19.95 47.38
N GLU A 80 5.23 -20.84 47.63
CA GLU A 80 4.03 -20.51 48.40
C GLU A 80 4.33 -20.09 49.84
N ALA A 81 5.39 -20.67 50.44
CA ALA A 81 5.88 -20.26 51.77
C ALA A 81 6.55 -18.87 51.81
N LEU A 82 6.90 -18.29 50.65
CA LEU A 82 7.57 -16.98 50.55
C LEU A 82 6.60 -15.83 50.18
N ALA A 83 5.36 -16.13 49.78
CA ALA A 83 4.41 -15.14 49.24
C ALA A 83 3.44 -14.56 50.29
N GLY A 84 3.86 -14.46 51.55
CA GLY A 84 3.06 -13.89 52.63
C GLY A 84 3.10 -12.36 52.68
N SER A 85 1.96 -11.70 52.45
CA SER A 85 1.71 -10.25 52.55
C SER A 85 2.24 -9.34 51.42
N ALA A 86 1.68 -8.14 51.34
CA ALA A 86 1.65 -7.31 50.12
C ALA A 86 2.55 -6.05 50.18
N VAL A 87 2.59 -5.34 49.04
CA VAL A 87 3.04 -3.94 48.80
C VAL A 87 4.37 -3.80 48.03
N VAL A 88 4.33 -2.82 47.11
CA VAL A 88 5.28 -2.40 46.07
C VAL A 88 6.70 -2.08 46.57
N ALA A 89 7.72 -2.60 45.86
CA ALA A 89 9.04 -1.98 45.74
C ALA A 89 9.75 -2.37 44.42
N ARG A 90 10.75 -1.56 43.99
CA ARG A 90 11.65 -1.89 42.87
C ARG A 90 12.79 -2.77 43.38
N GLU A 91 13.14 -3.84 42.67
CA GLU A 91 14.36 -4.62 42.96
C GLU A 91 15.50 -4.39 41.94
N PRO A 92 16.76 -4.34 42.40
CA PRO A 92 17.95 -4.37 41.53
C PRO A 92 18.48 -5.79 41.31
N MET A 93 18.65 -6.23 40.05
CA MET A 93 19.35 -7.50 39.76
C MET A 93 20.85 -7.44 40.12
N SER A 94 21.36 -8.59 40.51
CA SER A 94 22.61 -8.84 41.25
C SER A 94 23.92 -8.68 40.46
N VAL A 95 25.02 -8.55 41.21
CA VAL A 95 26.41 -8.54 40.75
C VAL A 95 26.95 -9.98 40.69
N PHE A 96 27.65 -10.34 39.61
CA PHE A 96 28.28 -11.65 39.46
C PHE A 96 29.81 -11.56 39.45
N ARG A 97 30.48 -12.42 40.22
CA ARG A 97 31.95 -12.62 40.23
C ARG A 97 32.28 -14.08 39.90
N GLY A 98 33.35 -14.32 39.13
CA GLY A 98 33.88 -15.66 38.86
C GLY A 98 33.06 -16.52 37.88
N ASN A 99 33.37 -17.82 37.84
CA ASN A 99 33.01 -18.82 36.80
C ASN A 99 31.51 -19.05 36.49
N ALA A 100 30.58 -18.28 37.06
CA ALA A 100 29.14 -18.37 36.77
C ALA A 100 28.80 -18.13 35.28
N ALA A 101 29.56 -17.27 34.58
CA ALA A 101 29.32 -16.97 33.17
C ALA A 101 29.45 -18.20 32.25
N VAL A 102 30.36 -19.13 32.57
CA VAL A 102 30.56 -20.36 31.78
C VAL A 102 29.35 -21.30 31.92
N ARG A 103 28.80 -21.43 33.13
CA ARG A 103 27.57 -22.22 33.37
C ARG A 103 26.37 -21.69 32.58
N ILE A 104 26.18 -20.37 32.56
CA ILE A 104 25.05 -19.76 31.84
C ILE A 104 25.18 -19.98 30.32
N ILE A 105 26.40 -19.96 29.77
CA ILE A 105 26.66 -20.25 28.35
C ILE A 105 26.36 -21.73 28.04
N ASP A 106 26.79 -22.66 28.89
CA ASP A 106 26.50 -24.09 28.74
C ASP A 106 24.99 -24.38 28.80
N GLU A 107 24.27 -23.79 29.76
CA GLU A 107 22.81 -23.91 29.88
C GLU A 107 22.08 -23.32 28.67
N TYR A 108 22.51 -22.14 28.17
CA TYR A 108 21.91 -21.55 26.96
C TYR A 108 22.18 -22.38 25.70
N TYR A 109 23.36 -22.99 25.56
CA TYR A 109 23.70 -23.82 24.42
C TYR A 109 22.88 -25.12 24.40
N GLN A 110 22.67 -25.75 25.57
CA GLN A 110 21.78 -26.91 25.72
C GLN A 110 20.33 -26.59 25.36
N VAL A 111 19.83 -25.40 25.73
CA VAL A 111 18.49 -24.94 25.29
C VAL A 111 18.44 -24.69 23.78
N PHE A 112 19.54 -24.21 23.17
CA PHE A 112 19.60 -23.88 21.74
C PHE A 112 19.65 -25.13 20.84
N GLN A 113 20.46 -26.14 21.18
CA GLN A 113 20.54 -27.40 20.42
C GLN A 113 19.19 -28.13 20.34
N ASN A 114 18.37 -28.05 21.40
CA ASN A 114 17.07 -28.71 21.48
C ASN A 114 15.92 -27.95 20.78
N GLY A 115 16.17 -26.76 20.20
CA GLY A 115 15.12 -25.85 19.74
C GLY A 115 14.96 -25.68 18.23
N PHE A 116 16.05 -25.50 17.46
CA PHE A 116 15.98 -25.08 16.06
C PHE A 116 17.12 -25.66 15.20
N ALA A 117 16.77 -26.46 14.18
CA ALA A 117 17.74 -27.17 13.36
C ALA A 117 18.15 -26.44 12.08
N THR A 118 19.38 -25.89 12.04
CA THR A 118 20.17 -25.68 10.80
C THR A 118 21.68 -25.67 11.10
N CYS A 119 22.42 -26.62 10.52
CA CYS A 119 23.90 -26.78 10.54
C CYS A 119 24.58 -26.93 11.93
N PRO A 120 24.66 -28.16 12.49
CA PRO A 120 25.29 -28.40 13.80
C PRO A 120 26.81 -28.15 13.85
N VAL A 121 27.54 -28.43 12.75
CA VAL A 121 29.02 -28.48 12.76
C VAL A 121 29.65 -27.10 12.95
N GLN A 122 29.11 -26.07 12.32
CA GLN A 122 29.60 -24.69 12.48
C GLN A 122 29.23 -24.10 13.84
N GLN A 123 28.07 -24.47 14.40
CA GLN A 123 27.65 -24.02 15.73
C GLN A 123 28.51 -24.64 16.84
N GLN A 124 28.82 -25.94 16.76
CA GLN A 124 29.74 -26.60 17.70
C GLN A 124 31.13 -25.94 17.66
N PHE A 125 31.67 -25.67 16.46
CA PHE A 125 32.97 -25.00 16.33
C PHE A 125 32.98 -23.58 16.91
N GLN A 126 31.93 -22.79 16.70
CA GLN A 126 31.79 -21.45 17.29
C GLN A 126 31.61 -21.50 18.81
N TYR A 127 30.82 -22.45 19.33
CA TYR A 127 30.63 -22.67 20.75
C TYR A 127 31.94 -23.10 21.42
N ASP A 128 32.66 -24.08 20.88
CA ASP A 128 33.93 -24.54 21.43
C ASP A 128 35.00 -23.44 21.39
N PHE A 129 35.00 -22.59 20.36
CA PHE A 129 35.88 -21.43 20.27
C PHE A 129 35.57 -20.37 21.34
N VAL A 130 34.30 -19.99 21.51
CA VAL A 130 33.88 -19.01 22.53
C VAL A 130 34.08 -19.57 23.94
N ARG A 131 33.71 -20.82 24.19
CA ARG A 131 33.94 -21.54 25.44
C ARG A 131 35.43 -21.58 25.77
N LYS A 132 36.30 -21.89 24.80
CA LYS A 132 37.75 -21.92 24.99
C LYS A 132 38.34 -20.55 25.30
N ILE A 133 37.89 -19.47 24.65
CA ILE A 133 38.29 -18.10 25.03
C ILE A 133 37.89 -17.82 26.48
N MET A 134 36.63 -18.09 26.83
CA MET A 134 36.10 -17.80 28.17
C MET A 134 36.74 -18.67 29.27
N THR A 135 37.16 -19.91 29.00
CA THR A 135 37.88 -20.74 29.99
C THR A 135 39.37 -20.47 30.06
N THR A 136 40.00 -19.98 28.99
CA THR A 136 41.46 -19.68 28.98
C THR A 136 41.76 -18.30 29.55
N SER A 137 40.79 -17.37 29.53
CA SER A 137 41.00 -15.96 29.91
C SER A 137 40.45 -15.57 31.29
N THR A 138 39.80 -16.47 32.05
CA THR A 138 39.23 -16.17 33.38
C THR A 138 40.22 -16.15 34.54
N SER A 139 41.50 -16.48 34.33
CA SER A 139 42.51 -16.43 35.40
C SER A 139 43.09 -15.03 35.64
N PHE A 140 43.44 -14.27 34.58
CA PHE A 140 43.90 -12.89 34.70
C PHE A 140 43.58 -12.05 33.45
N MET A 141 42.60 -11.14 33.54
CA MET A 141 42.40 -10.06 32.57
C MET A 141 42.20 -8.72 33.27
N ASN A 142 42.88 -7.68 32.76
CA ASN A 142 42.65 -6.29 33.12
C ASN A 142 41.51 -5.69 32.28
N ALA A 143 41.11 -4.44 32.58
CA ALA A 143 39.96 -3.79 31.94
C ALA A 143 40.06 -3.73 30.39
N GLN A 144 41.25 -3.50 29.83
CA GLN A 144 41.47 -3.47 28.38
C GLN A 144 41.28 -4.85 27.72
N GLY A 145 41.67 -5.94 28.40
CA GLY A 145 41.44 -7.30 27.90
C GLY A 145 39.94 -7.63 27.76
N ALA A 146 39.16 -7.27 28.78
CA ALA A 146 37.71 -7.45 28.76
C ALA A 146 37.02 -6.62 27.66
N GLU A 147 37.45 -5.37 27.45
CA GLU A 147 36.92 -4.48 26.42
C GLU A 147 37.18 -5.00 25.00
N SER A 148 38.37 -5.59 24.75
CA SER A 148 38.73 -6.23 23.48
C SER A 148 37.80 -7.41 23.13
N VAL A 149 37.58 -8.32 24.09
CA VAL A 149 36.70 -9.49 23.90
C VAL A 149 35.25 -9.08 23.62
N VAL A 150 34.73 -8.09 24.35
CA VAL A 150 33.36 -7.57 24.15
C VAL A 150 33.21 -6.86 22.78
N ASN A 151 34.25 -6.15 22.32
CA ASN A 151 34.22 -5.52 20.99
C ASN A 151 34.29 -6.56 19.85
N GLN A 152 35.06 -7.63 19.99
CA GLN A 152 35.02 -8.76 19.05
C GLN A 152 33.63 -9.43 19.04
N TRP A 153 33.00 -9.59 20.20
CA TRP A 153 31.64 -10.15 20.30
C TRP A 153 30.57 -9.25 19.64
N ARG A 154 30.70 -7.92 19.75
CA ARG A 154 29.88 -6.93 19.01
C ARG A 154 30.08 -7.01 17.49
N LEU A 155 31.30 -7.24 17.02
CA LEU A 155 31.61 -7.39 15.59
C LEU A 155 31.02 -8.68 15.00
N MET A 156 31.01 -9.78 15.76
CA MET A 156 30.41 -11.05 15.30
C MET A 156 28.87 -11.02 15.33
N THR A 157 28.25 -10.34 16.31
CA THR A 157 26.78 -10.29 16.43
C THR A 157 26.11 -9.29 15.49
N THR A 158 26.84 -8.33 14.91
CA THR A 158 26.31 -7.35 13.95
C THR A 158 26.44 -7.79 12.48
N SER A 159 27.24 -8.82 12.18
CA SER A 159 27.67 -9.14 10.81
C SER A 159 26.98 -10.35 10.15
N HIS A 160 25.97 -10.98 10.78
CA HIS A 160 25.22 -12.10 10.19
C HIS A 160 23.71 -11.85 10.10
N HIS A 161 23.20 -11.67 8.88
CA HIS A 161 21.79 -11.41 8.58
C HIS A 161 20.90 -12.66 8.70
N SER A 162 20.55 -13.06 9.93
CA SER A 162 19.40 -13.95 10.20
C SER A 162 19.01 -14.06 11.68
N LEU A 163 19.95 -13.86 12.61
CA LEU A 163 19.70 -14.04 14.05
C LEU A 163 19.40 -12.71 14.74
N ARG A 164 18.13 -12.46 15.09
CA ARG A 164 17.69 -11.33 15.93
C ARG A 164 18.08 -11.52 17.41
N ILE A 165 19.38 -11.53 17.71
CA ILE A 165 19.87 -11.40 19.09
C ILE A 165 19.92 -9.91 19.43
N ARG A 166 19.22 -9.50 20.49
CA ARG A 166 19.15 -8.08 20.89
C ARG A 166 20.50 -7.64 21.50
N PRO A 167 21.03 -6.45 21.17
CA PRO A 167 22.25 -5.97 21.80
C PRO A 167 22.01 -5.68 23.28
N LEU A 168 22.68 -6.43 24.15
CA LEU A 168 22.81 -6.10 25.56
C LEU A 168 23.69 -4.85 25.70
N SER A 169 23.17 -3.82 26.37
CA SER A 169 23.97 -2.65 26.76
C SER A 169 24.60 -2.90 28.13
N CYS A 170 25.93 -2.81 28.21
CA CYS A 170 26.65 -2.86 29.47
C CYS A 170 26.89 -1.45 30.01
N GLU A 171 26.68 -1.26 31.30
CA GLU A 171 27.03 -0.02 32.02
C GLU A 171 28.18 -0.33 33.00
N TYR A 172 29.15 0.58 33.08
CA TYR A 172 30.35 0.45 33.90
C TYR A 172 30.21 1.27 35.18
N MET A 173 30.48 0.66 36.33
CA MET A 173 30.60 1.37 37.61
C MET A 173 31.97 1.05 38.22
N LYS A 174 32.63 2.07 38.76
CA LYS A 174 33.94 1.94 39.40
C LYS A 174 33.75 2.00 40.91
N GLU A 175 34.04 0.90 41.58
CA GLU A 175 34.03 0.78 43.04
C GLU A 175 35.48 0.68 43.54
N GLU A 176 35.72 0.82 44.84
CA GLU A 176 37.07 0.95 45.42
C GLU A 176 37.96 -0.28 45.13
N ASP A 177 37.37 -1.47 45.02
CA ASP A 177 38.06 -2.74 44.73
C ASP A 177 37.93 -3.23 43.26
N GLY A 178 37.39 -2.43 42.33
CA GLY A 178 37.38 -2.80 40.90
C GLY A 178 36.26 -2.22 40.04
N VAL A 179 36.19 -2.70 38.79
CA VAL A 179 35.14 -2.31 37.81
C VAL A 179 34.03 -3.36 37.79
N VAL A 180 32.82 -2.94 38.12
CA VAL A 180 31.61 -3.77 38.00
C VAL A 180 30.94 -3.48 36.65
N VAL A 181 30.73 -4.52 35.85
CA VAL A 181 30.03 -4.43 34.55
C VAL A 181 28.61 -4.96 34.71
N ARG A 182 27.62 -4.09 34.55
CA ARG A 182 26.20 -4.48 34.66
C ARG A 182 25.60 -4.69 33.28
N ALA A 183 25.13 -5.91 33.00
CA ALA A 183 24.37 -6.20 31.80
C ALA A 183 22.94 -5.65 31.94
N VAL A 184 22.65 -4.54 31.27
CA VAL A 184 21.33 -3.91 31.28
C VAL A 184 20.57 -4.37 30.03
N SER A 185 19.58 -5.24 30.24
CA SER A 185 18.49 -5.38 29.27
C SER A 185 17.69 -4.10 29.26
N ARG A 186 18.12 -3.11 28.47
CA ARG A 186 17.25 -2.00 28.09
C ARG A 186 16.08 -2.63 27.35
N GLN A 187 14.93 -2.73 28.02
CA GLN A 187 13.68 -2.65 27.30
C GLN A 187 13.77 -1.35 26.50
N LEU A 188 14.04 -1.48 25.20
CA LEU A 188 13.62 -0.51 24.22
C LEU A 188 12.12 -0.41 24.44
N ASN A 189 11.73 0.59 25.22
CA ASN A 189 10.34 0.96 25.37
C ASN A 189 9.92 1.38 23.97
N LEU A 190 9.36 0.40 23.25
CA LEU A 190 9.00 0.53 21.85
C LEU A 190 8.09 1.75 21.73
N GLN A 191 7.13 1.91 22.63
CA GLN A 191 6.26 3.08 22.70
C GLN A 191 7.05 4.41 22.86
N ALA A 192 8.12 4.47 23.66
CA ALA A 192 8.95 5.68 23.77
C ALA A 192 9.88 5.90 22.56
N LEU A 193 10.42 4.84 21.94
CA LEU A 193 11.17 4.94 20.68
C LEU A 193 10.26 5.42 19.55
N MET A 194 9.04 4.87 19.50
CA MET A 194 8.00 5.16 18.53
C MET A 194 7.42 6.57 18.73
N SER A 195 7.23 7.02 19.97
CA SER A 195 6.90 8.42 20.27
C SER A 195 8.05 9.37 19.91
N LYS A 196 9.32 8.98 20.09
CA LYS A 196 10.48 9.79 19.64
C LYS A 196 10.56 9.86 18.11
N LEU A 197 10.39 8.74 17.41
CA LEU A 197 10.33 8.69 15.94
C LEU A 197 9.16 9.52 15.41
N LEU A 198 7.96 9.39 16.00
CA LEU A 198 6.79 10.18 15.66
C LEU A 198 7.01 11.67 15.94
N ALA A 199 7.62 12.04 17.06
CA ALA A 199 7.96 13.43 17.37
C ALA A 199 9.02 14.00 16.39
N THR A 200 10.02 13.21 15.99
CA THR A 200 10.99 13.58 14.96
C THR A 200 10.34 13.73 13.58
N PHE A 201 9.38 12.86 13.25
CA PHE A 201 8.60 12.94 12.01
C PHE A 201 7.69 14.17 11.99
N MET A 202 6.90 14.39 13.05
CA MET A 202 6.04 15.56 13.20
C MET A 202 6.85 16.87 13.26
N GLY A 203 8.04 16.85 13.85
CA GLY A 203 8.95 18.01 13.89
C GLY A 203 9.56 18.39 12.54
N ARG A 204 9.37 17.58 11.48
CA ARG A 204 9.72 17.93 10.09
C ARG A 204 8.55 18.48 9.28
N LEU A 205 7.31 18.40 9.78
CA LEU A 205 6.12 18.94 9.13
C LEU A 205 5.89 20.40 9.54
N GLN A 206 5.65 21.28 8.57
CA GLN A 206 5.25 22.67 8.82
C GLN A 206 3.81 22.76 9.37
N ARG A 207 2.94 21.83 8.96
CA ARG A 207 1.57 21.64 9.47
C ARG A 207 1.38 20.19 9.93
N PRO A 208 1.75 19.87 11.18
CA PRO A 208 1.59 18.52 11.74
C PRO A 208 0.15 17.98 11.72
N ASN A 209 -0.87 18.84 11.60
CA ASN A 209 -2.27 18.44 11.48
C ASN A 209 -2.68 17.89 10.09
N LEU A 210 -1.77 17.85 9.12
CA LEU A 210 -1.93 17.08 7.88
C LEU A 210 -1.75 15.58 8.11
N LEU A 211 -0.96 15.20 9.13
CA LEU A 211 -0.82 13.81 9.52
C LEU A 211 -2.08 13.37 10.28
N GLN A 212 -2.81 12.43 9.69
CA GLN A 212 -4.09 11.93 10.21
C GLN A 212 -4.04 10.40 10.30
N ALA A 213 -4.45 9.85 11.44
CA ALA A 213 -4.48 8.41 11.71
C ALA A 213 -5.90 7.84 11.79
N GLN A 214 -6.92 8.66 11.57
CA GLN A 214 -8.33 8.31 11.66
C GLN A 214 -8.95 8.25 10.26
N GLY A 215 -9.96 7.42 10.04
CA GLY A 215 -10.70 7.43 8.78
C GLY A 215 -11.53 8.71 8.65
N TYR A 216 -11.91 9.11 7.44
CA TYR A 216 -12.65 10.35 7.22
C TYR A 216 -14.04 10.03 6.68
N ILE A 217 -15.08 10.15 7.51
CA ILE A 217 -16.47 9.81 7.14
C ILE A 217 -17.38 10.95 7.57
N GLY A 218 -18.24 11.44 6.66
CA GLY A 218 -19.28 12.41 7.00
C GLY A 218 -18.72 13.73 7.58
N GLY A 219 -17.56 14.19 7.10
CA GLY A 219 -16.89 15.38 7.64
C GLY A 219 -16.06 15.16 8.90
N ARG A 220 -16.08 13.94 9.48
CA ARG A 220 -15.51 13.64 10.79
C ARG A 220 -14.37 12.63 10.69
N TRP A 221 -13.39 12.81 11.57
CA TRP A 221 -12.32 11.85 11.80
C TRP A 221 -12.83 10.75 12.75
N ASN A 222 -12.84 9.50 12.28
CA ASN A 222 -13.38 8.34 12.98
C ASN A 222 -12.24 7.44 13.51
N PRO A 223 -12.04 7.31 14.84
CA PRO A 223 -11.04 6.44 15.44
C PRO A 223 -11.51 4.97 15.50
N SER A 224 -10.69 4.03 15.01
CA SER A 224 -10.93 2.59 15.19
C SER A 224 -9.99 1.96 16.24
N THR A 225 -10.35 0.76 16.72
CA THR A 225 -9.98 0.24 18.05
C THR A 225 -8.64 -0.53 18.11
N GLY A 226 -7.52 0.06 17.67
CA GLY A 226 -6.20 -0.64 17.62
C GLY A 226 -4.97 0.23 17.91
N VAL A 227 -3.92 -0.38 18.46
CA VAL A 227 -2.69 0.26 19.03
C VAL A 227 -1.51 -0.71 18.79
N ASN A 228 -0.29 -0.34 18.39
CA ASN A 228 0.37 0.91 17.97
C ASN A 228 1.32 0.53 16.78
N VAL A 229 1.94 1.38 15.95
CA VAL A 229 2.41 2.78 16.00
C VAL A 229 1.82 3.54 14.84
N GLY A 230 1.27 4.73 15.05
CA GLY A 230 0.70 5.49 13.93
C GLY A 230 -0.31 4.65 13.12
N SER A 231 -0.96 3.69 13.80
CA SER A 231 -1.87 2.73 13.20
C SER A 231 -3.07 3.51 12.69
N ILE A 232 -3.15 3.62 11.36
CA ILE A 232 -4.28 4.26 10.70
C ILE A 232 -5.51 3.39 10.95
N ALA A 233 -6.68 4.01 11.12
CA ALA A 233 -7.94 3.33 11.32
C ALA A 233 -8.08 2.13 10.36
N ALA A 234 -8.11 0.94 10.93
CA ALA A 234 -8.30 -0.30 10.19
C ALA A 234 -9.81 -0.49 9.95
N MET A 235 -10.36 0.32 9.05
CA MET A 235 -11.81 0.32 8.79
C MET A 235 -12.27 -0.97 8.11
N ASP A 236 -13.54 -1.30 8.29
CA ASP A 236 -14.14 -2.52 7.77
C ASP A 236 -15.37 -2.27 6.88
N VAL A 237 -16.20 -3.31 6.71
CA VAL A 237 -17.43 -3.22 5.91
C VAL A 237 -18.47 -2.30 6.58
N VAL A 238 -18.59 -2.29 7.91
CA VAL A 238 -19.54 -1.43 8.63
C VAL A 238 -19.18 0.04 8.44
N ASP A 239 -17.90 0.40 8.54
CA ASP A 239 -17.41 1.75 8.19
C ASP A 239 -17.67 2.09 6.71
N THR A 240 -17.52 1.11 5.81
CA THR A 240 -17.79 1.29 4.38
C THR A 240 -19.27 1.60 4.12
N GLU A 241 -20.19 0.86 4.74
CA GLU A 241 -21.63 1.12 4.66
C GLU A 241 -21.99 2.52 5.22
N ALA A 242 -21.38 2.90 6.36
CA ALA A 242 -21.54 4.25 6.93
C ALA A 242 -21.03 5.36 6.00
N ALA A 243 -19.89 5.14 5.33
CA ALA A 243 -19.35 6.07 4.33
C ALA A 243 -20.24 6.19 3.09
N VAL A 244 -20.85 5.09 2.62
CA VAL A 244 -21.79 5.10 1.50
C VAL A 244 -23.12 5.78 1.87
N ALA A 245 -23.60 5.60 3.11
CA ALA A 245 -24.75 6.33 3.63
C ALA A 245 -24.48 7.84 3.67
N ALA A 246 -23.36 8.28 4.28
CA ALA A 246 -22.97 9.68 4.34
C ALA A 246 -22.81 10.32 2.94
N ALA A 247 -22.25 9.57 1.97
CA ALA A 247 -22.15 10.00 0.58
C ALA A 247 -23.52 10.11 -0.12
N GLY A 248 -24.49 9.25 0.23
CA GLY A 248 -25.86 9.32 -0.25
C GLY A 248 -26.61 10.55 0.28
N ASP A 249 -26.50 10.81 1.60
CA ASP A 249 -27.17 11.94 2.26
C ASP A 249 -26.64 13.30 1.75
N ALA A 250 -25.32 13.42 1.58
CA ALA A 250 -24.68 14.64 1.09
C ALA A 250 -24.96 14.93 -0.40
N LEU A 251 -25.32 13.92 -1.19
CA LEU A 251 -25.44 14.03 -2.66
C LEU A 251 -26.47 15.07 -3.09
N ALA A 252 -27.60 15.20 -2.37
CA ALA A 252 -28.63 16.15 -2.72
C ALA A 252 -28.16 17.61 -2.60
N ALA A 253 -27.45 17.94 -1.52
CA ALA A 253 -26.90 19.28 -1.28
C ALA A 253 -25.72 19.60 -2.20
N TRP A 254 -24.85 18.62 -2.49
CA TRP A 254 -23.70 18.84 -3.36
C TRP A 254 -24.08 19.02 -4.82
N LYS A 255 -24.97 18.19 -5.36
CA LYS A 255 -25.42 18.31 -6.76
C LYS A 255 -26.25 19.57 -7.03
N SER A 256 -26.83 20.18 -5.99
CA SER A 256 -27.59 21.44 -6.11
C SER A 256 -26.69 22.69 -6.12
N ARG A 257 -25.42 22.59 -5.70
CA ARG A 257 -24.44 23.67 -5.90
C ARG A 257 -24.24 23.90 -7.38
N THR A 258 -24.16 25.16 -7.79
CA THR A 258 -23.82 25.55 -9.16
C THR A 258 -22.41 25.06 -9.53
N PRO A 259 -22.11 24.88 -10.83
CA PRO A 259 -20.75 24.59 -11.29
C PRO A 259 -19.72 25.61 -10.78
N PHE A 260 -20.08 26.89 -10.69
CA PHE A 260 -19.21 27.96 -10.16
C PHE A 260 -18.83 27.73 -8.69
N GLU A 261 -19.78 27.35 -7.83
CA GLU A 261 -19.48 27.04 -6.42
C GLU A 261 -18.58 25.80 -6.29
N ARG A 262 -18.84 24.74 -7.07
CA ARG A 262 -18.00 23.54 -7.07
C ARG A 262 -16.60 23.82 -7.61
N SER A 263 -16.48 24.65 -8.64
CA SER A 263 -15.22 25.16 -9.19
C SER A 263 -14.41 25.91 -8.13
N GLY A 264 -15.04 26.82 -7.37
CA GLY A 264 -14.38 27.58 -6.31
C GLY A 264 -13.76 26.70 -5.21
N VAL A 265 -14.48 25.64 -4.79
CA VAL A 265 -13.96 24.65 -3.84
C VAL A 265 -12.74 23.91 -4.42
N LEU A 266 -12.83 23.42 -5.66
CA LEU A 266 -11.73 22.69 -6.30
C LEU A 266 -10.49 23.56 -6.53
N GLN A 267 -10.66 24.83 -6.92
CA GLN A 267 -9.54 25.80 -7.05
C GLN A 267 -8.88 26.11 -5.70
N LYS A 268 -9.67 26.26 -4.63
CA LYS A 268 -9.12 26.45 -3.27
C LYS A 268 -8.34 25.21 -2.81
N TRP A 269 -8.80 24.01 -3.18
CA TRP A 269 -8.11 22.76 -2.88
C TRP A 269 -6.79 22.63 -3.66
N ASP A 270 -6.78 22.94 -4.95
CA ASP A 270 -5.55 23.04 -5.78
C ASP A 270 -4.50 23.93 -5.12
N ARG A 271 -4.88 25.14 -4.72
CA ARG A 271 -3.99 26.06 -4.00
C ARG A 271 -3.48 25.45 -2.69
N LEU A 272 -4.38 24.87 -1.89
CA LEU A 272 -4.02 24.22 -0.63
C LEU A 272 -3.08 23.01 -0.83
N LEU A 273 -3.13 22.26 -1.92
CA LEU A 273 -2.10 21.24 -2.20
C LEU A 273 -0.73 21.89 -2.43
N ARG A 274 -0.67 22.92 -3.29
CA ARG A 274 0.59 23.61 -3.64
C ARG A 274 1.23 24.29 -2.42
N ASP A 275 0.44 25.00 -1.63
CA ASP A 275 0.87 25.67 -0.39
C ASP A 275 1.46 24.68 0.64
N ASN A 276 1.19 23.38 0.50
CA ASN A 276 1.59 22.31 1.42
C ASN A 276 2.48 21.25 0.76
N THR A 277 3.09 21.58 -0.38
CA THR A 277 3.87 20.62 -1.20
C THR A 277 4.94 19.88 -0.41
N ASN A 278 5.71 20.58 0.44
CA ASN A 278 6.82 19.98 1.18
C ASN A 278 6.35 18.93 2.20
N ASP A 279 5.29 19.23 2.95
CA ASP A 279 4.71 18.32 3.93
C ASP A 279 4.07 17.10 3.26
N LEU A 280 3.32 17.32 2.18
CA LEU A 280 2.70 16.25 1.41
C LEU A 280 3.75 15.34 0.75
N ALA A 281 4.81 15.93 0.18
CA ALA A 281 5.93 15.19 -0.38
C ALA A 281 6.65 14.35 0.69
N PHE A 282 6.90 14.92 1.88
CA PHE A 282 7.56 14.20 2.99
C PHE A 282 6.71 13.05 3.54
N ILE A 283 5.39 13.24 3.71
CA ILE A 283 4.45 12.17 4.07
C ILE A 283 4.50 11.06 3.01
N MET A 284 4.35 11.41 1.74
CA MET A 284 4.31 10.47 0.62
C MET A 284 5.62 9.68 0.47
N SER A 285 6.78 10.36 0.49
CA SER A 285 8.10 9.71 0.41
C SER A 285 8.33 8.74 1.55
N THR A 286 7.87 9.08 2.76
CA THR A 286 8.06 8.22 3.94
C THR A 286 7.21 6.96 3.91
N GLU A 287 5.96 7.02 3.41
CA GLU A 287 5.08 5.84 3.35
C GLU A 287 5.22 5.01 2.07
N SER A 288 5.55 5.64 0.93
CA SER A 288 5.65 4.96 -0.38
C SER A 288 7.07 4.60 -0.80
N GLY A 289 8.09 5.25 -0.21
CA GLY A 289 9.49 5.05 -0.57
C GLY A 289 9.97 5.82 -1.80
N LYS A 290 9.17 6.71 -2.40
CA LYS A 290 9.63 7.48 -3.58
C LYS A 290 10.47 8.71 -3.21
N PRO A 291 11.46 9.13 -4.02
CA PRO A 291 12.25 10.33 -3.76
C PRO A 291 11.40 11.60 -3.58
N LEU A 292 11.81 12.50 -2.68
CA LEU A 292 11.09 13.76 -2.39
C LEU A 292 10.78 14.61 -3.62
N ALA A 293 11.69 14.67 -4.60
CA ALA A 293 11.47 15.43 -5.83
C ALA A 293 10.31 14.85 -6.67
N GLU A 294 10.20 13.52 -6.75
CA GLU A 294 9.07 12.87 -7.41
C GLU A 294 7.76 13.04 -6.64
N ALA A 295 7.83 12.98 -5.30
CA ALA A 295 6.65 13.20 -4.45
C ALA A 295 6.11 14.63 -4.58
N ALA A 296 6.99 15.64 -4.63
CA ALA A 296 6.60 17.02 -4.93
C ALA A 296 6.02 17.17 -6.34
N GLY A 297 6.60 16.49 -7.34
CA GLY A 297 6.05 16.42 -8.69
C GLY A 297 4.65 15.79 -8.73
N GLU A 298 4.38 14.76 -7.93
CA GLU A 298 3.04 14.17 -7.80
C GLU A 298 2.05 15.13 -7.14
N VAL A 299 2.45 15.90 -6.13
CA VAL A 299 1.57 16.92 -5.52
C VAL A 299 1.18 17.98 -6.55
N ALA A 300 2.13 18.44 -7.38
CA ALA A 300 1.84 19.35 -8.49
C ALA A 300 0.86 18.73 -9.50
N TYR A 301 1.12 17.49 -9.94
CA TYR A 301 0.24 16.73 -10.84
C TYR A 301 -1.18 16.56 -10.26
N ALA A 302 -1.31 16.28 -8.97
CA ALA A 302 -2.60 16.19 -8.29
C ALA A 302 -3.34 17.55 -8.22
N ALA A 303 -2.61 18.64 -7.99
CA ALA A 303 -3.18 19.99 -8.01
C ALA A 303 -3.64 20.40 -9.41
N ASP A 304 -2.93 19.98 -10.46
CA ASP A 304 -3.34 20.19 -11.85
C ASP A 304 -4.68 19.49 -12.17
N TYR A 305 -4.91 18.28 -11.64
CA TYR A 305 -6.20 17.58 -11.77
C TYR A 305 -7.37 18.31 -11.10
N LEU A 306 -7.16 18.84 -9.89
CA LEU A 306 -8.17 19.67 -9.21
C LEU A 306 -8.47 20.94 -10.00
N ARG A 307 -7.43 21.65 -10.47
CA ARG A 307 -7.57 22.89 -11.26
C ARG A 307 -8.25 22.65 -12.61
N PHE A 308 -7.85 21.62 -13.34
CA PHE A 308 -8.40 21.30 -14.66
C PHE A 308 -9.90 21.00 -14.56
N PHE A 309 -10.31 20.09 -13.68
CA PHE A 309 -11.73 19.78 -13.52
C PHE A 309 -12.55 20.87 -12.82
N ALA A 310 -11.91 21.80 -12.12
CA ALA A 310 -12.56 23.04 -11.69
C ALA A 310 -12.94 23.95 -12.87
N HIS A 311 -12.19 23.93 -13.98
CA HIS A 311 -12.53 24.68 -15.18
C HIS A 311 -13.52 23.91 -16.06
N GLU A 312 -13.31 22.60 -16.26
CA GLU A 312 -14.15 21.81 -17.16
C GLU A 312 -15.57 21.60 -16.62
N CYS A 313 -15.79 21.65 -15.31
CA CYS A 313 -17.16 21.62 -14.75
C CYS A 313 -18.03 22.81 -15.20
N LEU A 314 -17.42 23.92 -15.62
CA LEU A 314 -18.10 25.11 -16.13
C LEU A 314 -18.50 24.99 -17.62
N ARG A 315 -17.99 23.97 -18.33
CA ARG A 315 -18.12 23.80 -19.79
C ARG A 315 -18.66 22.44 -20.22
N HIS A 316 -19.03 21.58 -19.27
CA HIS A 316 -19.53 20.23 -19.57
C HIS A 316 -21.02 20.26 -19.95
N GLU A 317 -21.26 20.70 -21.18
CA GLU A 317 -22.58 21.08 -21.68
C GLU A 317 -23.46 19.90 -22.11
N GLY A 318 -24.78 20.10 -21.97
CA GLY A 318 -25.78 19.35 -22.74
C GLY A 318 -26.00 19.98 -24.12
N PHE A 319 -26.97 19.48 -24.89
CA PHE A 319 -27.27 20.02 -26.22
C PHE A 319 -28.76 19.94 -26.56
N LEU A 320 -29.23 20.88 -27.39
CA LEU A 320 -30.55 20.79 -28.01
C LEU A 320 -30.48 19.86 -29.22
N VAL A 321 -31.55 19.09 -29.44
CA VAL A 321 -31.68 18.18 -30.59
C VAL A 321 -32.78 18.71 -31.51
N PRO A 322 -32.58 18.77 -32.84
CA PRO A 322 -33.65 19.09 -33.78
C PRO A 322 -34.84 18.15 -33.60
N SER A 323 -36.05 18.70 -33.48
CA SER A 323 -37.23 17.87 -33.29
C SER A 323 -37.71 17.28 -34.61
N HIS A 324 -37.95 15.96 -34.63
CA HIS A 324 -38.57 15.25 -35.74
C HIS A 324 -40.11 15.39 -35.76
N LEU A 325 -40.71 16.11 -34.79
CA LEU A 325 -42.15 16.36 -34.71
C LEU A 325 -42.44 17.85 -34.44
N PRO A 326 -43.52 18.41 -35.01
CA PRO A 326 -43.95 19.77 -34.71
C PRO A 326 -44.40 19.92 -33.24
N GLY A 327 -44.36 21.14 -32.72
CA GLY A 327 -44.83 21.46 -31.36
C GLY A 327 -43.98 20.91 -30.21
N ARG A 328 -42.76 20.42 -30.49
CA ARG A 328 -41.86 19.83 -29.48
C ARG A 328 -40.49 20.51 -29.42
N ARG A 329 -39.81 20.35 -28.29
CA ARG A 329 -38.37 20.66 -28.11
C ARG A 329 -37.68 19.47 -27.47
N LEU A 330 -36.53 19.09 -28.02
CA LEU A 330 -35.74 17.96 -27.59
C LEU A 330 -34.42 18.47 -27.01
N MET A 331 -33.99 17.95 -25.87
CA MET A 331 -32.69 18.28 -25.26
C MET A 331 -32.05 17.06 -24.61
N ALA A 332 -30.73 17.05 -24.57
CA ALA A 332 -29.92 16.14 -23.77
C ALA A 332 -29.24 16.95 -22.66
N MET A 333 -29.54 16.66 -21.40
CA MET A 333 -28.97 17.32 -20.22
C MET A 333 -27.95 16.41 -19.54
N ARG A 334 -26.82 16.95 -19.09
CA ARG A 334 -25.85 16.20 -18.28
C ARG A 334 -26.18 16.30 -16.80
N GLN A 335 -26.15 15.17 -16.09
CA GLN A 335 -26.38 15.09 -14.64
C GLN A 335 -25.36 14.15 -13.98
N PRO A 336 -24.94 14.37 -12.72
CA PRO A 336 -24.03 13.46 -12.02
C PRO A 336 -24.61 12.05 -11.89
N VAL A 337 -23.76 11.03 -12.03
CA VAL A 337 -24.15 9.62 -11.88
C VAL A 337 -24.62 9.28 -10.46
N GLY A 338 -24.11 9.96 -9.43
CA GLY A 338 -24.54 9.80 -8.04
C GLY A 338 -23.36 9.55 -7.08
N VAL A 339 -23.46 8.52 -6.24
CA VAL A 339 -22.36 8.10 -5.34
C VAL A 339 -21.33 7.29 -6.12
N CYS A 340 -20.07 7.70 -6.07
CA CYS A 340 -18.93 7.05 -6.72
C CYS A 340 -18.05 6.33 -5.70
N ALA A 341 -17.79 5.04 -5.92
CA ALA A 341 -16.74 4.31 -5.22
C ALA A 341 -15.40 4.47 -5.96
N MET A 342 -14.31 4.65 -5.22
CA MET A 342 -12.97 4.80 -5.78
C MET A 342 -12.01 3.90 -5.01
N ILE A 343 -11.25 3.06 -5.71
CA ILE A 343 -10.25 2.19 -5.10
C ILE A 343 -8.90 2.52 -5.77
N THR A 344 -7.95 3.03 -4.99
CA THR A 344 -6.67 3.55 -5.50
C THR A 344 -5.47 2.71 -5.06
N PRO A 345 -4.40 2.66 -5.89
CA PRO A 345 -3.15 1.96 -5.59
C PRO A 345 -2.27 2.80 -4.67
N TRP A 346 -1.10 2.25 -4.34
CA TRP A 346 -0.10 2.89 -3.48
C TRP A 346 0.98 3.67 -4.22
N ASN A 347 1.12 3.45 -5.53
CA ASN A 347 2.26 3.95 -6.29
C ASN A 347 2.18 5.44 -6.63
N PHE A 348 0.97 6.01 -6.72
CA PHE A 348 0.72 7.45 -6.79
C PHE A 348 -0.42 7.80 -5.83
N PRO A 349 -0.14 7.85 -4.51
CA PRO A 349 -1.19 7.85 -3.49
C PRO A 349 -1.99 9.16 -3.39
N ILE A 350 -1.51 10.29 -3.93
CA ILE A 350 -2.30 11.53 -4.08
C ILE A 350 -2.73 11.72 -5.55
N GLY A 351 -1.86 11.43 -6.51
CA GLY A 351 -2.14 11.57 -7.94
C GLY A 351 -3.37 10.74 -8.38
N MET A 352 -3.47 9.49 -7.93
CA MET A 352 -4.62 8.63 -8.25
C MET A 352 -5.90 9.01 -7.51
N LEU A 353 -5.80 9.75 -6.40
CA LEU A 353 -6.96 10.32 -5.72
C LEU A 353 -7.49 11.51 -6.51
N ALA A 354 -6.64 12.50 -6.82
CA ALA A 354 -7.03 13.68 -7.58
C ALA A 354 -7.62 13.29 -8.94
N ARG A 355 -7.01 12.33 -9.65
CA ARG A 355 -7.51 11.75 -10.91
C ARG A 355 -8.96 11.27 -10.88
N LYS A 356 -9.43 10.76 -9.74
CA LYS A 356 -10.79 10.18 -9.58
C LYS A 356 -11.74 11.13 -8.86
N VAL A 357 -11.26 11.81 -7.82
CA VAL A 357 -12.05 12.70 -6.95
C VAL A 357 -12.37 14.02 -7.65
N ALA A 358 -11.41 14.62 -8.36
CA ALA A 358 -11.62 15.90 -9.04
C ALA A 358 -12.76 15.85 -10.09
N PRO A 359 -12.79 14.92 -11.07
CA PRO A 359 -13.89 14.86 -12.04
C PRO A 359 -15.24 14.47 -11.38
N ALA A 360 -15.23 13.61 -10.35
CA ALA A 360 -16.44 13.24 -9.63
C ALA A 360 -17.10 14.46 -8.94
N LEU A 361 -16.34 15.20 -8.14
CA LEU A 361 -16.86 16.37 -7.42
C LEU A 361 -17.21 17.51 -8.38
N ALA A 362 -16.41 17.69 -9.44
CA ALA A 362 -16.70 18.60 -10.55
C ALA A 362 -18.06 18.32 -11.20
N ALA A 363 -18.36 17.06 -11.52
CA ALA A 363 -19.65 16.62 -12.07
C ALA A 363 -20.83 16.79 -11.08
N GLY A 364 -20.57 16.95 -9.78
CA GLY A 364 -21.58 17.01 -8.73
C GLY A 364 -21.89 15.66 -8.07
N CYS A 365 -21.00 14.67 -8.23
CA CYS A 365 -21.05 13.39 -7.52
C CYS A 365 -20.47 13.50 -6.11
N THR A 366 -20.76 12.51 -5.26
CA THR A 366 -20.08 12.28 -3.98
C THR A 366 -19.18 11.05 -4.08
N ALA A 367 -18.18 10.93 -3.20
CA ALA A 367 -17.12 9.93 -3.30
C ALA A 367 -16.93 9.15 -1.99
N VAL A 368 -16.77 7.82 -2.13
CA VAL A 368 -16.26 6.92 -1.09
C VAL A 368 -14.98 6.28 -1.61
N VAL A 369 -13.87 6.54 -0.95
CA VAL A 369 -12.53 6.19 -1.40
C VAL A 369 -11.90 5.16 -0.47
N LYS A 370 -11.41 4.05 -1.03
CA LYS A 370 -10.64 3.03 -0.31
C LYS A 370 -9.19 3.04 -0.82
N PRO A 371 -8.26 3.80 -0.20
CA PRO A 371 -6.86 3.85 -0.62
C PRO A 371 -6.13 2.53 -0.34
N ALA A 372 -4.94 2.36 -0.92
CA ALA A 372 -4.07 1.25 -0.59
C ALA A 372 -3.65 1.30 0.89
N GLY A 373 -3.72 0.15 1.58
CA GLY A 373 -3.39 0.06 3.01
C GLY A 373 -1.92 0.32 3.34
N THR A 374 -1.04 0.29 2.35
CA THR A 374 0.40 0.59 2.48
C THR A 374 0.70 2.09 2.44
N THR A 375 -0.17 2.93 1.87
CA THR A 375 0.06 4.38 1.74
C THR A 375 -1.21 5.23 2.01
N PRO A 376 -1.85 5.13 3.19
CA PRO A 376 -3.11 5.84 3.43
C PRO A 376 -2.92 7.25 4.00
N LEU A 377 -1.73 7.64 4.48
CA LEU A 377 -1.51 8.94 5.12
C LEU A 377 -1.68 10.09 4.11
N SER A 378 -1.10 9.95 2.93
CA SER A 378 -1.32 10.81 1.76
C SER A 378 -2.80 11.02 1.46
N ALA A 379 -3.61 9.96 1.55
CA ALA A 379 -5.04 10.03 1.25
C ALA A 379 -5.82 10.84 2.30
N LEU A 380 -5.44 10.70 3.57
CA LEU A 380 -6.03 11.44 4.67
C LEU A 380 -5.56 12.90 4.69
N ALA A 381 -4.30 13.17 4.38
CA ALA A 381 -3.77 14.53 4.20
C ALA A 381 -4.46 15.26 3.02
N PHE A 382 -4.65 14.58 1.89
CA PHE A 382 -5.42 15.08 0.75
C PHE A 382 -6.86 15.43 1.16
N ALA A 383 -7.55 14.53 1.86
CA ALA A 383 -8.92 14.77 2.33
C ALA A 383 -9.01 15.89 3.38
N LYS A 384 -8.02 16.03 4.27
CA LYS A 384 -7.91 17.14 5.23
C LYS A 384 -7.84 18.50 4.51
N LEU A 385 -7.10 18.58 3.41
CA LEU A 385 -7.03 19.79 2.59
C LEU A 385 -8.30 20.04 1.78
N GLY A 386 -9.03 18.99 1.39
CA GLY A 386 -10.36 19.09 0.78
C GLY A 386 -11.41 19.63 1.75
N HIS A 387 -11.39 19.17 3.00
CA HIS A 387 -12.20 19.74 4.09
C HIS A 387 -11.87 21.23 4.30
N ASP A 388 -10.58 21.57 4.41
CA ASP A 388 -10.14 22.97 4.53
C ASP A 388 -10.52 23.84 3.31
N ALA A 389 -10.66 23.23 2.14
CA ALA A 389 -11.15 23.88 0.91
C ALA A 389 -12.67 24.15 0.92
N GLY A 390 -13.44 23.48 1.78
CA GLY A 390 -14.90 23.62 1.86
C GLY A 390 -15.68 22.55 1.11
N VAL A 391 -15.10 21.37 0.87
CA VAL A 391 -15.86 20.17 0.50
C VAL A 391 -16.84 19.85 1.63
N LEU A 392 -18.14 19.78 1.32
CA LEU A 392 -19.18 19.56 2.33
C LEU A 392 -19.05 18.17 2.98
N ASP A 393 -19.46 18.08 4.25
CA ASP A 393 -19.49 16.83 5.02
C ASP A 393 -20.21 15.73 4.24
N GLY A 394 -19.56 14.56 4.14
CA GLY A 394 -20.07 13.39 3.40
C GLY A 394 -19.85 13.42 1.88
N VAL A 395 -19.46 14.55 1.27
CA VAL A 395 -19.16 14.60 -0.18
C VAL A 395 -17.90 13.82 -0.54
N LEU A 396 -16.92 13.79 0.37
CA LEU A 396 -15.74 12.94 0.29
C LEU A 396 -15.63 12.11 1.57
N ASN A 397 -15.43 10.80 1.42
CA ASN A 397 -15.20 9.89 2.53
C ASN A 397 -13.97 9.02 2.19
N ILE A 398 -13.03 8.89 3.11
CA ILE A 398 -11.86 8.02 2.99
C ILE A 398 -12.00 6.88 3.99
N VAL A 399 -11.88 5.65 3.50
CA VAL A 399 -11.97 4.39 4.24
C VAL A 399 -10.61 3.66 4.14
N PRO A 400 -9.59 4.05 4.92
CA PRO A 400 -8.35 3.29 5.03
C PRO A 400 -8.64 1.91 5.62
N ALA A 401 -8.00 0.87 5.10
CA ALA A 401 -8.26 -0.48 5.54
C ALA A 401 -7.01 -1.35 5.50
N ALA A 402 -6.90 -2.25 6.47
CA ALA A 402 -5.89 -3.29 6.48
C ALA A 402 -6.06 -4.23 5.26
N HIS A 403 -4.97 -4.91 4.88
CA HIS A 403 -4.94 -5.74 3.67
C HIS A 403 -6.00 -6.85 3.70
N GLU A 404 -6.25 -7.42 4.88
CA GLU A 404 -7.19 -8.51 5.15
C GLU A 404 -8.66 -8.08 5.05
N ALA A 405 -8.94 -6.78 5.18
CA ALA A 405 -10.27 -6.20 5.02
C ALA A 405 -10.55 -5.76 3.57
N ALA A 406 -9.50 -5.41 2.81
CA ALA A 406 -9.61 -4.86 1.47
C ALA A 406 -10.50 -5.66 0.49
N PRO A 407 -10.48 -7.01 0.43
CA PRO A 407 -11.36 -7.76 -0.48
C PRO A 407 -12.84 -7.65 -0.10
N ARG A 408 -13.17 -7.61 1.20
CA ARG A 408 -14.56 -7.49 1.67
C ARG A 408 -15.12 -6.09 1.41
N ILE A 409 -14.31 -5.05 1.65
CA ILE A 409 -14.67 -3.66 1.35
C ILE A 409 -14.81 -3.43 -0.15
N GLY A 410 -13.87 -3.94 -0.96
CA GLY A 410 -13.95 -3.89 -2.41
C GLY A 410 -15.23 -4.51 -2.94
N ARG A 411 -15.62 -5.68 -2.41
CA ARG A 411 -16.90 -6.33 -2.74
C ARG A 411 -18.11 -5.50 -2.31
N ALA A 412 -18.12 -4.95 -1.09
CA ALA A 412 -19.21 -4.10 -0.61
C ALA A 412 -19.42 -2.90 -1.55
N LEU A 413 -18.36 -2.12 -1.83
CA LEU A 413 -18.38 -1.01 -2.80
C LEU A 413 -18.75 -1.44 -4.22
N ALA A 414 -18.38 -2.66 -4.63
CA ALA A 414 -18.69 -3.19 -5.95
C ALA A 414 -20.17 -3.56 -6.09
N THR A 415 -20.83 -4.06 -5.05
CA THR A 415 -22.20 -4.58 -5.09
C THR A 415 -23.28 -3.70 -4.44
N HIS A 416 -22.90 -2.65 -3.70
CA HIS A 416 -23.86 -1.80 -2.96
C HIS A 416 -24.74 -0.96 -3.91
N PRO A 417 -26.09 -1.01 -3.79
CA PRO A 417 -27.01 -0.45 -4.79
C PRO A 417 -27.05 1.09 -4.86
N THR A 418 -26.63 1.80 -3.81
CA THR A 418 -26.51 3.27 -3.83
C THR A 418 -25.30 3.74 -4.65
N VAL A 419 -24.27 2.90 -4.82
CA VAL A 419 -23.08 3.25 -5.60
C VAL A 419 -23.42 3.14 -7.09
N ARG A 420 -23.29 4.24 -7.83
CA ARG A 420 -23.66 4.32 -9.26
C ARG A 420 -22.45 4.29 -10.21
N LYS A 421 -21.25 4.46 -9.68
CA LYS A 421 -19.99 4.28 -10.39
C LYS A 421 -18.93 3.66 -9.49
N LEU A 422 -18.06 2.82 -10.05
CA LEU A 422 -16.79 2.43 -9.43
C LEU A 422 -15.63 2.77 -10.37
N SER A 423 -14.61 3.47 -9.84
CA SER A 423 -13.32 3.65 -10.52
C SER A 423 -12.23 2.91 -9.74
N PHE A 424 -11.46 2.06 -10.41
CA PHE A 424 -10.36 1.30 -9.81
C PHE A 424 -9.08 1.47 -10.63
N THR A 425 -7.97 1.66 -9.93
CA THR A 425 -6.63 1.48 -10.49
C THR A 425 -5.89 0.40 -9.69
N GLY A 426 -5.28 -0.57 -10.37
CA GLY A 426 -4.52 -1.66 -9.74
C GLY A 426 -4.37 -2.89 -10.65
N SER A 427 -4.19 -4.07 -10.08
CA SER A 427 -3.92 -5.28 -10.88
C SER A 427 -5.10 -5.73 -11.74
N THR A 428 -4.80 -6.25 -12.93
CA THR A 428 -5.79 -6.71 -13.92
C THR A 428 -6.73 -7.79 -13.36
N SER A 429 -6.22 -8.69 -12.51
CA SER A 429 -7.02 -9.73 -11.85
C SER A 429 -8.06 -9.16 -10.89
N VAL A 430 -7.70 -8.15 -10.09
CA VAL A 430 -8.63 -7.46 -9.19
C VAL A 430 -9.61 -6.60 -9.98
N GLY A 431 -9.17 -5.96 -11.06
CA GLY A 431 -10.04 -5.18 -11.96
C GLY A 431 -11.14 -6.03 -12.59
N LYS A 432 -10.77 -7.19 -13.15
CA LYS A 432 -11.73 -8.18 -13.69
C LYS A 432 -12.72 -8.68 -12.63
N LEU A 433 -12.23 -8.97 -11.41
CA LEU A 433 -13.09 -9.39 -10.29
C LEU A 433 -14.08 -8.30 -9.88
N LEU A 434 -13.62 -7.05 -9.75
CA LEU A 434 -14.48 -5.91 -9.42
C LEU A 434 -15.49 -5.64 -10.54
N ALA A 435 -15.09 -5.68 -11.81
CA ALA A 435 -16.00 -5.53 -12.95
C ALA A 435 -17.14 -6.57 -12.92
N ALA A 436 -16.81 -7.84 -12.72
CA ALA A 436 -17.80 -8.92 -12.58
C ALA A 436 -18.76 -8.70 -11.39
N GLN A 437 -18.26 -8.18 -10.27
CA GLN A 437 -19.10 -7.82 -9.12
C GLN A 437 -19.99 -6.59 -9.40
N CYS A 438 -19.54 -5.62 -10.19
CA CYS A 438 -20.31 -4.43 -10.55
C CYS A 438 -21.52 -4.76 -11.45
N ALA A 439 -21.43 -5.83 -12.24
CA ALA A 439 -22.52 -6.27 -13.14
C ALA A 439 -23.83 -6.57 -12.39
N THR A 440 -23.78 -6.89 -11.08
CA THR A 440 -24.99 -7.15 -10.28
C THR A 440 -25.91 -5.94 -10.11
N THR A 441 -25.42 -4.72 -10.37
CA THR A 441 -26.16 -3.46 -10.22
C THR A 441 -26.06 -2.53 -11.43
N MET A 442 -25.40 -2.98 -12.52
CA MET A 442 -25.21 -2.24 -13.78
C MET A 442 -24.61 -0.82 -13.63
N LYS A 443 -23.91 -0.57 -12.52
CA LYS A 443 -23.19 0.67 -12.23
C LYS A 443 -21.99 0.87 -13.15
N ARG A 444 -21.71 2.12 -13.53
CA ARG A 444 -20.59 2.48 -14.40
C ARG A 444 -19.26 2.02 -13.81
N VAL A 445 -18.33 1.62 -14.68
CA VAL A 445 -17.03 1.07 -14.28
C VAL A 445 -15.91 1.68 -15.11
N SER A 446 -14.95 2.31 -14.42
CA SER A 446 -13.67 2.73 -15.00
C SER A 446 -12.57 1.87 -14.38
N MET A 447 -11.71 1.33 -15.23
CA MET A 447 -10.62 0.44 -14.84
C MET A 447 -9.35 0.91 -15.50
N GLU A 448 -8.29 1.12 -14.73
CA GLU A 448 -6.94 1.36 -15.24
C GLU A 448 -6.01 0.33 -14.61
N LEU A 449 -5.57 -0.62 -15.44
CA LEU A 449 -5.04 -1.91 -15.00
C LEU A 449 -3.58 -2.09 -15.41
N GLY A 450 -3.03 -3.30 -15.25
CA GLY A 450 -1.61 -3.58 -15.51
C GLY A 450 -1.17 -3.21 -16.93
N GLY A 451 0.08 -2.79 -17.05
CA GLY A 451 0.73 -2.48 -18.32
C GLY A 451 1.86 -3.46 -18.65
N ASN A 452 2.18 -3.58 -19.94
CA ASN A 452 3.43 -4.18 -20.40
C ASN A 452 4.03 -3.29 -21.50
N ALA A 453 4.38 -2.06 -21.13
CA ALA A 453 4.69 -1.01 -22.09
C ALA A 453 5.93 -1.37 -22.93
N PRO A 454 5.82 -1.41 -24.28
CA PRO A 454 6.97 -1.46 -25.16
C PRO A 454 7.62 -0.07 -25.24
N PHE A 455 8.94 -0.04 -25.27
CA PHE A 455 9.74 1.16 -25.54
C PHE A 455 10.67 0.85 -26.70
N ILE A 456 10.43 1.49 -27.84
CA ILE A 456 11.03 1.14 -29.13
C ILE A 456 12.02 2.23 -29.54
N VAL A 457 13.23 1.86 -29.93
CA VAL A 457 14.27 2.78 -30.40
C VAL A 457 14.76 2.32 -31.77
N PHE A 458 14.44 3.12 -32.80
CA PHE A 458 14.94 2.93 -34.17
C PHE A 458 16.35 3.51 -34.32
N ASP A 459 17.05 3.11 -35.37
CA ASP A 459 18.43 3.51 -35.63
C ASP A 459 18.61 4.99 -36.02
N ASP A 460 17.56 5.63 -36.53
CA ASP A 460 17.48 7.07 -36.78
C ASP A 460 17.05 7.90 -35.56
N ALA A 461 16.83 7.28 -34.40
CA ALA A 461 16.47 8.00 -33.17
C ALA A 461 17.63 8.88 -32.67
N ASN A 462 17.29 10.02 -32.05
CA ASN A 462 18.28 10.70 -31.21
C ASN A 462 18.59 9.80 -30.00
N MET A 463 19.80 9.23 -29.99
CA MET A 463 20.29 8.29 -28.98
C MET A 463 20.18 8.84 -27.56
N ASP A 464 20.52 10.11 -27.35
CA ASP A 464 20.59 10.70 -26.01
C ASP A 464 19.17 11.05 -25.49
N GLU A 465 18.28 11.53 -26.36
CA GLU A 465 16.85 11.69 -26.04
C GLU A 465 16.17 10.35 -25.75
N ALA A 466 16.49 9.29 -26.50
CA ALA A 466 15.95 7.95 -26.29
C ALA A 466 16.40 7.35 -24.95
N ILE A 467 17.66 7.56 -24.57
CA ILE A 467 18.17 7.08 -23.28
C ILE A 467 17.60 7.89 -22.13
N ASP A 468 17.59 9.23 -22.21
CA ASP A 468 17.00 10.07 -21.15
C ASP A 468 15.48 9.83 -21.01
N GLY A 469 14.78 9.64 -22.13
CA GLY A 469 13.39 9.21 -22.17
C GLY A 469 13.18 7.85 -21.49
N LEU A 470 14.05 6.87 -21.74
CA LEU A 470 14.00 5.57 -21.08
C LEU A 470 14.29 5.68 -19.57
N ILE A 471 15.28 6.49 -19.17
CA ILE A 471 15.60 6.70 -17.75
C ILE A 471 14.38 7.27 -17.01
N GLN A 472 13.78 8.34 -17.54
CA GLN A 472 12.57 8.96 -16.97
C GLN A 472 11.36 8.02 -16.96
N ALA A 473 11.18 7.21 -18.01
CA ALA A 473 10.04 6.30 -18.12
C ALA A 473 10.19 5.06 -17.20
N LYS A 474 11.39 4.48 -17.12
CA LYS A 474 11.67 3.22 -16.43
C LYS A 474 11.97 3.38 -14.95
N PHE A 475 12.78 4.37 -14.57
CA PHE A 475 13.34 4.43 -13.23
C PHE A 475 12.56 5.32 -12.28
N ARG A 476 11.65 6.17 -12.80
CA ARG A 476 10.69 6.92 -12.00
C ARG A 476 9.92 6.00 -11.04
N ASN A 477 9.78 6.43 -9.79
CA ASN A 477 9.19 5.65 -8.69
C ASN A 477 9.86 4.27 -8.50
N THR A 478 11.15 4.16 -8.78
CA THR A 478 11.92 2.89 -8.81
C THR A 478 11.29 1.83 -9.73
N GLY A 479 10.68 2.27 -10.85
CA GLY A 479 10.00 1.39 -11.82
C GLY A 479 8.63 0.86 -11.39
N GLN A 480 8.04 1.43 -10.35
CA GLN A 480 6.74 1.06 -9.80
C GLN A 480 5.61 1.91 -10.41
N THR A 481 5.55 2.05 -11.74
CA THR A 481 4.44 2.74 -12.43
C THR A 481 3.83 1.85 -13.50
N CYS A 482 2.51 1.92 -13.66
CA CYS A 482 1.75 1.14 -14.66
C CYS A 482 2.19 1.44 -16.11
N VAL A 483 2.70 2.64 -16.36
CA VAL A 483 3.23 3.06 -17.67
C VAL A 483 4.74 2.84 -17.82
N CYS A 484 5.44 2.29 -16.82
CA CYS A 484 6.88 2.01 -16.96
C CYS A 484 7.13 1.01 -18.11
N PRO A 485 8.13 1.25 -18.97
CA PRO A 485 8.63 0.26 -19.92
C PRO A 485 8.93 -1.07 -19.24
N ASN A 486 8.39 -2.16 -19.78
CA ASN A 486 8.70 -3.52 -19.35
C ASN A 486 9.40 -4.32 -20.46
N ARG A 487 9.28 -3.90 -21.73
CA ARG A 487 10.02 -4.43 -22.87
C ARG A 487 10.73 -3.28 -23.58
N VAL A 488 12.06 -3.27 -23.63
CA VAL A 488 12.83 -2.25 -24.35
C VAL A 488 13.38 -2.86 -25.63
N PHE A 489 12.79 -2.48 -26.76
CA PHE A 489 13.14 -2.91 -28.09
C PHE A 489 14.11 -1.92 -28.72
N VAL A 490 15.28 -2.40 -29.16
CA VAL A 490 16.30 -1.55 -29.77
C VAL A 490 16.72 -2.19 -31.10
N GLN A 491 16.78 -1.40 -32.17
CA GLN A 491 17.08 -1.92 -33.49
C GLN A 491 18.51 -2.49 -33.53
N ALA A 492 18.68 -3.64 -34.17
CA ALA A 492 19.91 -4.44 -34.13
C ALA A 492 21.17 -3.65 -34.53
N THR A 493 21.04 -2.70 -35.46
CA THR A 493 22.10 -1.81 -35.95
C THR A 493 22.67 -0.85 -34.89
N ILE A 494 21.89 -0.52 -33.85
CA ILE A 494 22.31 0.40 -32.76
C ILE A 494 22.35 -0.25 -31.37
N LEU A 495 21.85 -1.48 -31.21
CA LEU A 495 21.69 -2.19 -29.93
C LEU A 495 22.91 -2.10 -29.00
N GLN A 496 24.12 -2.39 -29.50
CA GLN A 496 25.33 -2.36 -28.68
C GLN A 496 25.63 -0.94 -28.16
N LYS A 497 25.61 0.06 -29.04
CA LYS A 497 25.89 1.47 -28.68
C LYS A 497 24.87 2.02 -27.69
N PHE A 498 23.60 1.67 -27.86
CA PHE A 498 22.53 2.03 -26.92
C PHE A 498 22.73 1.35 -25.57
N THR A 499 23.08 0.06 -25.57
CA THR A 499 23.32 -0.73 -24.35
C THR A 499 24.46 -0.13 -23.52
N ASP A 500 25.59 0.19 -24.16
CA ASP A 500 26.77 0.73 -23.46
C ASP A 500 26.46 2.10 -22.82
N ARG A 501 25.84 3.03 -23.57
CA ARG A 501 25.43 4.34 -23.02
C ARG A 501 24.35 4.23 -21.94
N LEU A 502 23.41 3.29 -22.08
CA LEU A 502 22.39 3.03 -21.06
C LEU A 502 23.02 2.54 -19.75
N ILE A 503 24.06 1.71 -19.82
CA ILE A 503 24.80 1.23 -18.63
C ILE A 503 25.40 2.41 -17.88
N ASP A 504 26.09 3.32 -18.56
CA ASP A 504 26.67 4.52 -17.94
C ASP A 504 25.59 5.35 -17.21
N ARG A 505 24.48 5.66 -17.90
CA ARG A 505 23.36 6.43 -17.34
C ARG A 505 22.63 5.73 -16.19
N VAL A 506 22.66 4.39 -16.14
CA VAL A 506 22.11 3.60 -15.02
C VAL A 506 23.07 3.57 -13.82
N LEU A 507 24.38 3.59 -14.05
CA LEU A 507 25.39 3.65 -12.99
C LEU A 507 25.43 5.04 -12.30
N ASP A 508 25.06 6.10 -13.00
CA ASP A 508 24.86 7.45 -12.43
C ASP A 508 23.67 7.53 -11.42
N LEU A 509 22.74 6.56 -11.43
CA LEU A 509 21.54 6.61 -10.58
C LEU A 509 21.84 6.29 -9.10
N THR A 510 21.60 7.29 -8.24
CA THR A 510 21.79 7.16 -6.79
C THR A 510 20.61 6.44 -6.13
N LEU A 511 20.83 5.22 -5.65
CA LEU A 511 19.91 4.48 -4.77
C LEU A 511 20.13 4.88 -3.31
N GLY A 512 19.08 5.29 -2.59
CA GLY A 512 19.22 5.78 -1.21
C GLY A 512 17.89 6.02 -0.49
N ASP A 513 17.97 6.59 0.72
CA ASP A 513 16.78 6.98 1.48
C ASP A 513 15.93 7.98 0.68
N ALA A 514 14.63 7.70 0.56
CA ALA A 514 13.64 8.46 -0.17
C ALA A 514 13.56 9.94 0.27
N VAL A 515 13.91 10.23 1.53
CA VAL A 515 13.91 11.60 2.08
C VAL A 515 15.30 12.29 2.08
N SER A 516 16.31 11.68 1.47
CA SER A 516 17.64 12.31 1.28
C SER A 516 17.75 13.10 -0.02
N SER A 517 18.49 14.20 0.02
CA SER A 517 18.83 15.01 -1.16
C SER A 517 19.69 14.22 -2.15
N GLY A 518 19.40 14.33 -3.44
CA GLY A 518 20.14 13.62 -4.50
C GLY A 518 19.78 12.14 -4.67
N CYS A 519 18.79 11.64 -3.91
CA CYS A 519 18.24 10.31 -4.13
C CYS A 519 17.47 10.25 -5.46
N HIS A 520 17.88 9.35 -6.36
CA HIS A 520 17.22 9.08 -7.64
C HIS A 520 16.28 7.87 -7.54
N LEU A 521 16.63 6.88 -6.72
CA LEU A 521 15.88 5.64 -6.52
C LEU A 521 15.69 5.39 -5.03
N GLY A 522 14.44 5.25 -4.60
CA GLY A 522 14.11 4.79 -3.25
C GLY A 522 13.77 3.30 -3.19
N PRO A 523 13.38 2.76 -2.03
CA PRO A 523 13.03 1.35 -1.89
C PRO A 523 11.77 0.96 -2.68
N LEU A 524 11.63 -0.33 -2.97
CA LEU A 524 10.35 -0.90 -3.38
C LEU A 524 9.37 -0.93 -2.19
N ILE A 525 8.07 -0.88 -2.46
CA ILE A 525 7.04 -0.75 -1.42
C ILE A 525 7.06 -1.87 -0.36
N THR A 526 7.48 -3.08 -0.72
CA THR A 526 7.50 -4.27 0.15
C THR A 526 8.61 -5.24 -0.25
N SER A 527 9.01 -6.12 0.68
CA SER A 527 9.92 -7.24 0.36
C SER A 527 9.35 -8.17 -0.71
N ALA A 528 8.04 -8.42 -0.72
CA ALA A 528 7.37 -9.22 -1.74
C ALA A 528 7.52 -8.63 -3.17
N ALA A 529 7.68 -7.31 -3.30
CA ALA A 529 8.03 -6.68 -4.58
C ALA A 529 9.48 -6.98 -4.98
N VAL A 530 10.43 -6.94 -4.04
CA VAL A 530 11.83 -7.38 -4.29
C VAL A 530 11.86 -8.87 -4.66
N ASP A 531 11.15 -9.74 -3.95
CA ASP A 531 11.08 -11.18 -4.21
C ASP A 531 10.53 -11.46 -5.62
N LYS A 532 9.49 -10.73 -6.05
CA LYS A 532 8.95 -10.81 -7.42
C LYS A 532 9.98 -10.40 -8.46
N VAL A 533 10.64 -9.26 -8.28
CA VAL A 533 11.67 -8.75 -9.22
C VAL A 533 12.83 -9.72 -9.31
N MET A 534 13.34 -10.20 -8.17
CA MET A 534 14.42 -11.20 -8.12
C MET A 534 14.00 -12.55 -8.74
N GLY A 535 12.74 -12.94 -8.58
CA GLY A 535 12.15 -14.11 -9.24
C GLY A 535 12.21 -13.99 -10.76
N LEU A 536 11.72 -12.88 -11.32
CA LEU A 536 11.72 -12.63 -12.77
C LEU A 536 13.14 -12.52 -13.35
N VAL A 537 14.04 -11.78 -12.69
CA VAL A 537 15.45 -11.67 -13.10
C VAL A 537 16.14 -13.04 -13.06
N GLY A 538 15.94 -13.81 -11.99
CA GLY A 538 16.52 -15.16 -11.86
C GLY A 538 15.97 -16.16 -12.87
N GLN A 539 14.69 -16.05 -13.26
CA GLN A 539 14.11 -16.85 -14.34
C GLN A 539 14.70 -16.49 -15.70
N ALA A 540 14.78 -15.19 -16.03
CA ALA A 540 15.37 -14.72 -17.28
C ALA A 540 16.84 -15.17 -17.43
N VAL A 541 17.64 -15.09 -16.36
CA VAL A 541 19.04 -15.57 -16.37
C VAL A 541 19.13 -17.08 -16.60
N ARG A 542 18.22 -17.88 -16.02
CA ARG A 542 18.14 -19.33 -16.30
C ARG A 542 17.70 -19.64 -17.73
N ALA A 543 16.93 -18.76 -18.36
CA ALA A 543 16.53 -18.84 -19.76
C ALA A 543 17.61 -18.31 -20.75
N GLY A 544 18.74 -17.80 -20.25
CA GLY A 544 19.88 -17.37 -21.08
C GLY A 544 20.10 -15.85 -21.16
N ALA A 545 19.28 -15.04 -20.49
CA ALA A 545 19.53 -13.60 -20.35
C ALA A 545 20.81 -13.32 -19.55
N LYS A 546 21.44 -12.18 -19.81
CA LYS A 546 22.65 -11.73 -19.12
C LYS A 546 22.38 -10.46 -18.33
N VAL A 547 22.69 -10.48 -17.03
CA VAL A 547 22.78 -9.25 -16.22
C VAL A 547 24.01 -8.47 -16.65
N LEU A 548 23.82 -7.21 -17.06
CA LEU A 548 24.92 -6.29 -17.39
C LEU A 548 25.25 -5.38 -16.20
N VAL A 549 24.22 -4.89 -15.52
CA VAL A 549 24.31 -4.05 -14.31
C VAL A 549 23.29 -4.56 -13.29
N GLY A 550 23.63 -4.48 -12.00
CA GLY A 550 22.71 -4.75 -10.88
C GLY A 550 22.32 -6.22 -10.72
N GLY A 551 21.02 -6.48 -10.76
CA GLY A 551 20.43 -7.82 -10.64
C GLY A 551 20.39 -8.38 -9.23
N ARG A 552 20.57 -7.56 -8.19
CA ARG A 552 20.59 -7.98 -6.77
C ARG A 552 19.89 -6.96 -5.85
N PRO A 553 19.41 -7.37 -4.65
CA PRO A 553 18.95 -6.44 -3.63
C PRO A 553 20.14 -5.68 -3.01
N HIS A 554 19.92 -4.43 -2.59
CA HIS A 554 20.91 -3.59 -1.92
C HIS A 554 20.77 -3.68 -0.39
N LEU A 555 21.08 -4.86 0.16
CA LEU A 555 20.82 -5.22 1.56
C LEU A 555 21.39 -4.23 2.60
N ALA A 556 22.49 -3.53 2.30
CA ALA A 556 23.09 -2.53 3.17
C ALA A 556 22.21 -1.27 3.40
N LEU A 557 21.25 -0.99 2.50
CA LEU A 557 20.24 0.06 2.69
C LEU A 557 18.95 -0.50 3.32
N GLY A 558 18.68 -1.79 3.11
CA GLY A 558 17.57 -2.52 3.73
C GLY A 558 16.97 -3.60 2.81
N PRO A 559 15.99 -4.37 3.32
CA PRO A 559 15.42 -5.52 2.61
C PRO A 559 14.58 -5.14 1.37
N ASN A 560 14.08 -3.90 1.31
CA ASN A 560 13.22 -3.41 0.24
C ASN A 560 13.99 -2.73 -0.92
N TYR A 561 15.31 -2.55 -0.79
CA TYR A 561 16.11 -1.84 -1.79
C TYR A 561 16.55 -2.79 -2.90
N MET A 562 16.28 -2.42 -4.15
CA MET A 562 16.63 -3.19 -5.35
C MET A 562 17.58 -2.37 -6.23
N GLN A 563 18.67 -2.97 -6.70
CA GLN A 563 19.57 -2.29 -7.64
C GLN A 563 18.89 -2.05 -8.99
N ALA A 564 19.14 -0.89 -9.59
CA ALA A 564 18.86 -0.67 -11.00
C ALA A 564 19.56 -1.75 -11.83
N THR A 565 18.81 -2.41 -12.72
CA THR A 565 19.23 -3.64 -13.39
C THR A 565 19.03 -3.51 -14.89
N VAL A 566 20.05 -3.89 -15.67
CA VAL A 566 19.95 -3.99 -17.14
C VAL A 566 20.21 -5.44 -17.54
N LEU A 567 19.30 -6.02 -18.32
CA LEU A 567 19.43 -7.37 -18.87
C LEU A 567 19.54 -7.31 -20.39
N ALA A 568 20.52 -8.02 -20.95
CA ALA A 568 20.62 -8.29 -22.38
C ALA A 568 20.25 -9.74 -22.70
N LYS A 569 20.07 -10.02 -24.01
CA LYS A 569 19.63 -11.32 -24.54
C LYS A 569 18.26 -11.75 -23.97
N VAL A 570 17.35 -10.80 -23.80
CA VAL A 570 15.97 -11.09 -23.44
C VAL A 570 15.18 -11.38 -24.70
N THR A 571 14.37 -12.43 -24.66
CA THR A 571 13.53 -12.93 -25.76
C THR A 571 12.06 -13.01 -25.31
N LEU A 572 11.13 -13.06 -26.27
CA LEU A 572 9.70 -13.01 -25.98
C LEU A 572 9.12 -14.27 -25.31
N ASP A 573 9.86 -15.37 -25.25
CA ASP A 573 9.51 -16.57 -24.46
C ASP A 573 9.84 -16.41 -22.96
N MET A 574 10.62 -15.40 -22.58
CA MET A 574 10.96 -15.17 -21.17
C MET A 574 9.82 -14.49 -20.42
N HIS A 575 9.53 -14.96 -19.20
CA HIS A 575 8.52 -14.37 -18.31
C HIS A 575 8.69 -12.86 -18.11
N ILE A 576 9.93 -12.37 -18.01
CA ILE A 576 10.23 -10.94 -17.80
C ILE A 576 9.81 -10.04 -18.98
N ALA A 577 9.64 -10.60 -20.18
CA ALA A 577 9.09 -9.85 -21.32
C ALA A 577 7.56 -9.81 -21.31
N ASN A 578 6.89 -10.75 -20.65
CA ASN A 578 5.43 -10.91 -20.72
C ASN A 578 4.70 -10.40 -19.47
N GLU A 579 5.37 -10.40 -18.32
CA GLU A 579 4.82 -10.00 -17.04
C GLU A 579 5.25 -8.58 -16.64
N GLU A 580 4.34 -7.83 -16.04
CA GLU A 580 4.63 -6.50 -15.49
C GLU A 580 5.66 -6.61 -14.35
N VAL A 581 6.89 -6.11 -14.55
CA VAL A 581 7.98 -6.27 -13.55
C VAL A 581 7.70 -5.48 -12.28
N PHE A 582 7.27 -4.22 -12.43
CA PHE A 582 7.01 -3.26 -11.34
C PHE A 582 8.22 -3.01 -10.42
N GLY A 583 9.39 -2.86 -11.05
CA GLY A 583 10.68 -2.58 -10.40
C GLY A 583 11.73 -2.08 -11.40
N PRO A 584 12.96 -1.76 -10.94
CA PRO A 584 13.94 -0.99 -11.68
C PRO A 584 14.79 -1.88 -12.61
N VAL A 585 14.12 -2.63 -13.50
CA VAL A 585 14.77 -3.55 -14.45
C VAL A 585 14.47 -3.14 -15.89
N VAL A 586 15.50 -3.04 -16.72
CA VAL A 586 15.43 -2.88 -18.18
C VAL A 586 15.73 -4.22 -18.87
N PRO A 587 14.74 -4.89 -19.45
CA PRO A 587 14.96 -6.02 -20.35
C PRO A 587 15.17 -5.50 -21.79
N LEU A 588 16.36 -5.72 -22.35
CA LEU A 588 16.71 -5.34 -23.73
C LEU A 588 16.43 -6.50 -24.70
N LEU A 589 15.61 -6.20 -25.70
CA LEU A 589 15.25 -7.07 -26.83
C LEU A 589 15.74 -6.42 -28.14
N ALA A 590 16.23 -7.24 -29.06
CA ALA A 590 16.61 -6.79 -30.41
C ALA A 590 15.42 -6.89 -31.37
N PHE A 591 15.38 -6.03 -32.37
CA PHE A 591 14.51 -6.18 -33.55
C PHE A 591 15.25 -5.76 -34.83
N GLU A 592 14.77 -6.20 -35.99
CA GLU A 592 15.38 -5.89 -37.29
C GLU A 592 14.57 -4.85 -38.08
N THR A 593 13.27 -5.10 -38.30
CA THR A 593 12.40 -4.22 -39.09
C THR A 593 11.27 -3.56 -38.28
N GLU A 594 10.67 -2.52 -38.88
CA GLU A 594 9.49 -1.82 -38.35
C GLU A 594 8.28 -2.76 -38.20
N SER A 595 8.09 -3.71 -39.13
CA SER A 595 6.99 -4.69 -39.06
C SER A 595 7.18 -5.64 -37.88
N ASP A 596 8.38 -6.20 -37.72
CA ASP A 596 8.67 -7.16 -36.65
C ASP A 596 8.43 -6.53 -35.28
N VAL A 597 8.89 -5.30 -35.06
CA VAL A 597 8.74 -4.66 -33.76
C VAL A 597 7.30 -4.26 -33.45
N ILE A 598 6.46 -3.99 -34.45
CA ILE A 598 5.02 -3.79 -34.25
C ILE A 598 4.39 -5.10 -33.75
N ASP A 599 4.64 -6.23 -34.42
CA ASP A 599 4.11 -7.54 -34.01
C ASP A 599 4.62 -7.93 -32.61
N MET A 600 5.92 -7.78 -32.34
CA MET A 600 6.52 -8.03 -31.03
C MET A 600 5.97 -7.11 -29.93
N ALA A 601 5.69 -5.84 -30.23
CA ALA A 601 5.13 -4.88 -29.28
C ALA A 601 3.65 -5.19 -28.97
N ASN A 602 2.87 -5.56 -29.99
CA ASN A 602 1.44 -5.85 -29.88
C ASN A 602 1.12 -7.25 -29.35
N ALA A 603 2.08 -8.18 -29.36
CA ALA A 603 2.02 -9.53 -28.78
C ALA A 603 1.91 -9.53 -27.24
N THR A 604 0.83 -8.94 -26.72
CA THR A 604 0.48 -8.90 -25.30
C THR A 604 -1.02 -8.60 -25.13
N ASP A 605 -1.59 -9.16 -24.06
CA ASP A 605 -2.95 -8.86 -23.58
C ASP A 605 -3.11 -7.43 -23.04
N MET A 606 -2.00 -6.71 -22.79
CA MET A 606 -1.98 -5.37 -22.21
C MET A 606 -1.90 -4.29 -23.30
N GLY A 607 -2.46 -3.12 -23.05
CA GLY A 607 -2.53 -2.01 -24.01
C GLY A 607 -2.65 -0.66 -23.31
N LEU A 608 -1.83 -0.41 -22.29
CA LEU A 608 -1.88 0.84 -21.51
C LEU A 608 -1.10 1.98 -22.18
N ALA A 609 0.23 1.87 -22.19
CA ALA A 609 1.15 2.85 -22.76
C ALA A 609 2.15 2.15 -23.69
N ALA A 610 2.64 2.88 -24.70
CA ALA A 610 3.74 2.49 -25.57
C ALA A 610 4.62 3.72 -25.87
N TYR A 611 5.89 3.47 -26.21
CA TYR A 611 6.86 4.52 -26.50
C TYR A 611 7.65 4.17 -27.76
N CYS A 612 7.90 5.16 -28.62
CA CYS A 612 8.68 5.01 -29.85
C CYS A 612 9.59 6.21 -30.05
N PHE A 613 10.86 5.96 -30.34
CA PHE A 613 11.87 6.96 -30.65
C PHE A 613 12.37 6.78 -32.10
N THR A 614 12.23 7.83 -32.90
CA THR A 614 12.60 7.87 -34.33
C THR A 614 12.61 9.32 -34.82
N SER A 615 13.46 9.65 -35.78
CA SER A 615 13.44 10.97 -36.45
C SER A 615 12.61 10.98 -37.75
N ASP A 616 12.24 9.82 -38.31
CA ASP A 616 11.36 9.75 -39.47
C ASP A 616 9.90 10.06 -39.11
N LEU A 617 9.37 11.15 -39.67
CA LEU A 617 7.98 11.58 -39.44
C LEU A 617 6.95 10.56 -39.95
N GLY A 618 7.26 9.85 -41.04
CA GLY A 618 6.38 8.81 -41.59
C GLY A 618 6.23 7.64 -40.62
N ARG A 619 7.35 7.18 -40.05
CA ARG A 619 7.39 6.13 -39.02
C ARG A 619 6.74 6.59 -37.74
N ALA A 620 7.00 7.81 -37.27
CA ALA A 620 6.33 8.37 -36.11
C ALA A 620 4.79 8.28 -36.23
N TRP A 621 4.24 8.58 -37.42
CA TRP A 621 2.81 8.41 -37.69
C TRP A 621 2.38 6.93 -37.70
N ARG A 622 3.03 6.09 -38.53
CA ARG A 622 2.68 4.65 -38.64
C ARG A 622 2.75 3.92 -37.30
N MET A 623 3.79 4.17 -36.50
CA MET A 623 3.93 3.60 -35.16
C MET A 623 2.84 4.11 -34.20
N SER A 624 2.42 5.38 -34.31
CA SER A 624 1.32 5.93 -33.50
C SER A 624 -0.03 5.26 -33.79
N GLU A 625 -0.28 4.86 -35.03
CA GLU A 625 -1.50 4.16 -35.44
C GLU A 625 -1.44 2.63 -35.20
N ALA A 626 -0.26 2.02 -35.39
CA ALA A 626 -0.10 0.56 -35.34
C ALA A 626 0.13 0.00 -33.92
N LEU A 627 0.60 0.81 -32.97
CA LEU A 627 0.79 0.36 -31.58
C LEU A 627 -0.54 0.26 -30.84
N GLU A 628 -0.92 -0.96 -30.43
CA GLU A 628 -2.17 -1.24 -29.74
C GLU A 628 -2.13 -0.87 -28.23
N ALA A 629 -1.89 0.42 -27.96
CA ALA A 629 -1.91 1.01 -26.63
C ALA A 629 -2.89 2.19 -26.56
N GLY A 630 -3.51 2.41 -25.39
CA GLY A 630 -4.41 3.55 -25.18
C GLY A 630 -3.70 4.91 -25.13
N MET A 631 -2.36 4.91 -25.00
CA MET A 631 -1.49 6.09 -24.97
C MET A 631 -0.17 5.76 -25.67
N VAL A 632 0.31 6.62 -26.57
CA VAL A 632 1.60 6.45 -27.27
C VAL A 632 2.46 7.70 -27.10
N GLY A 633 3.72 7.52 -26.69
CA GLY A 633 4.73 8.58 -26.62
C GLY A 633 5.70 8.49 -27.78
N ILE A 634 5.68 9.48 -28.68
CA ILE A 634 6.69 9.65 -29.73
C ILE A 634 7.76 10.61 -29.22
N ASN A 635 9.03 10.18 -29.23
CA ASN A 635 10.20 10.93 -28.75
C ASN A 635 10.03 11.52 -27.33
N ALA A 636 9.22 10.89 -26.47
CA ALA A 636 8.88 11.39 -25.14
C ALA A 636 8.75 10.26 -24.11
N GLY A 637 9.63 10.23 -23.10
CA GLY A 637 9.58 9.27 -21.99
C GLY A 637 8.46 9.55 -20.96
N VAL A 638 7.94 10.78 -20.93
CA VAL A 638 6.88 11.20 -20.00
C VAL A 638 5.70 11.76 -20.79
N ILE A 639 4.57 11.04 -20.73
CA ILE A 639 3.33 11.36 -21.47
C ILE A 639 2.15 11.74 -20.56
N SER A 640 2.37 11.78 -19.24
CA SER A 640 1.33 12.07 -18.25
C SER A 640 0.92 13.55 -18.29
N ALA A 641 -0.25 13.86 -18.86
CA ALA A 641 -0.82 15.21 -18.90
C ALA A 641 -2.29 15.19 -18.44
N VAL A 642 -2.75 16.25 -17.76
CA VAL A 642 -4.13 16.32 -17.25
C VAL A 642 -5.15 16.56 -18.36
N GLN A 643 -4.76 17.25 -19.42
CA GLN A 643 -5.58 17.57 -20.59
C GLN A 643 -5.70 16.42 -21.60
N ALA A 644 -4.85 15.38 -21.48
CA ALA A 644 -4.85 14.21 -22.36
C ALA A 644 -5.66 13.05 -21.74
N PRO A 645 -6.33 12.21 -22.55
CA PRO A 645 -7.11 11.09 -22.05
C PRO A 645 -6.20 9.94 -21.63
N PHE A 646 -6.08 9.69 -20.33
CA PHE A 646 -5.27 8.62 -19.75
C PHE A 646 -6.10 7.34 -19.59
N GLY A 647 -5.63 6.21 -20.11
CA GLY A 647 -6.26 4.89 -19.88
C GLY A 647 -5.94 3.90 -20.99
N GLY A 648 -6.13 2.61 -20.71
CA GLY A 648 -5.74 1.53 -21.61
C GLY A 648 -6.81 1.06 -22.60
N ILE A 649 -6.40 0.15 -23.48
CA ILE A 649 -7.25 -0.76 -24.22
C ILE A 649 -6.91 -2.22 -23.84
N LYS A 650 -7.49 -3.22 -24.52
CA LYS A 650 -7.34 -4.65 -24.22
C LYS A 650 -7.61 -4.94 -22.73
N GLN A 651 -6.76 -5.70 -22.05
CA GLN A 651 -6.89 -5.99 -20.62
C GLN A 651 -6.36 -4.88 -19.69
N SER A 652 -5.76 -3.82 -20.23
CA SER A 652 -5.31 -2.67 -19.43
C SER A 652 -6.45 -1.74 -19.00
N GLY A 653 -7.69 -2.00 -19.41
CA GLY A 653 -8.89 -1.46 -18.76
C GLY A 653 -9.89 -0.78 -19.68
N GLN A 654 -10.67 0.13 -19.12
CA GLN A 654 -11.84 0.75 -19.75
C GLN A 654 -12.16 2.12 -19.11
N GLY A 655 -12.69 3.04 -19.92
CA GLY A 655 -12.85 4.45 -19.54
C GLY A 655 -11.57 5.27 -19.77
N ARG A 656 -11.62 6.56 -19.47
CA ARG A 656 -10.48 7.49 -19.55
C ARG A 656 -10.51 8.46 -18.37
N GLU A 657 -9.34 8.77 -17.82
CA GLU A 657 -9.15 9.76 -16.77
C GLU A 657 -8.38 10.96 -17.34
N GLY A 658 -8.61 12.16 -16.80
CA GLY A 658 -8.12 13.38 -17.44
C GLY A 658 -8.88 13.71 -18.72
N SER A 659 -8.49 14.82 -19.35
CA SER A 659 -9.14 15.43 -20.50
C SER A 659 -10.62 15.79 -20.27
N ILE A 660 -11.24 16.41 -21.28
CA ILE A 660 -12.66 16.76 -21.26
C ILE A 660 -13.54 15.50 -21.13
N VAL A 661 -13.10 14.38 -21.73
CA VAL A 661 -13.80 13.08 -21.68
C VAL A 661 -13.79 12.45 -20.28
N GLY A 662 -12.88 12.87 -19.40
CA GLY A 662 -12.82 12.39 -18.01
C GLY A 662 -14.08 12.73 -17.20
N LEU A 663 -14.89 13.71 -17.62
CA LEU A 663 -16.19 14.02 -17.01
C LEU A 663 -17.37 13.19 -17.56
N ASP A 664 -17.26 12.64 -18.77
CA ASP A 664 -18.31 11.76 -19.34
C ASP A 664 -18.52 10.54 -18.47
N ASP A 665 -17.43 10.03 -17.89
CA ASP A 665 -17.45 8.85 -17.06
C ASP A 665 -18.24 9.05 -15.74
N TYR A 666 -18.42 10.31 -15.30
CA TYR A 666 -19.13 10.70 -14.06
C TYR A 666 -20.47 11.39 -14.32
N THR A 667 -20.95 11.42 -15.57
CA THR A 667 -22.24 12.02 -15.94
C THR A 667 -23.13 11.08 -16.75
N GLU A 668 -24.45 11.26 -16.60
CA GLU A 668 -25.47 10.67 -17.47
C GLU A 668 -26.03 11.74 -18.41
N LEU A 669 -26.28 11.35 -19.67
CA LEU A 669 -27.05 12.15 -20.62
C LEU A 669 -28.54 11.80 -20.49
N LYS A 670 -29.32 12.72 -19.94
CA LYS A 670 -30.77 12.63 -19.85
C LYS A 670 -31.43 13.30 -21.04
N TYR A 671 -32.07 12.51 -21.90
CA TYR A 671 -32.98 13.01 -22.92
C TYR A 671 -34.29 13.53 -22.28
N VAL A 672 -34.70 14.73 -22.68
CA VAL A 672 -36.00 15.34 -22.33
C VAL A 672 -36.69 15.78 -23.62
N ALA A 673 -37.92 15.31 -23.82
CA ALA A 673 -38.82 15.76 -24.86
C ALA A 673 -39.94 16.60 -24.24
N MET A 674 -39.93 17.91 -24.51
CA MET A 674 -40.98 18.82 -24.08
C MET A 674 -42.01 18.97 -25.20
N ALA A 675 -43.27 18.75 -24.86
CA ALA A 675 -44.45 18.93 -25.71
C ALA A 675 -45.48 19.79 -24.96
N GLY A 676 -46.56 20.21 -25.62
CA GLY A 676 -47.53 21.14 -25.01
C GLY A 676 -46.94 22.54 -24.78
N LEU A 677 -46.06 22.97 -25.68
CA LEU A 677 -45.40 24.29 -25.66
C LEU A 677 -46.22 25.35 -26.43
N SER A 678 -47.53 25.13 -26.52
CA SER A 678 -48.51 25.83 -27.38
C SER A 678 -49.83 25.98 -26.64
#